data_AF-A0A0D9VMG1-F1
#
_entry.id   AF-A0A0D9VMG1-F1
#
_cell.length_a   1.000
_cell.length_b   1.000
_cell.length_c   1.000
_cell.angle_alpha   90.00
_cell.angle_beta   90.00
_cell.angle_gamma   90.00
#
_symmetry.space_group_name_H-M   'P 1'
#
loop_
_entity.id
_entity.type
_entity.pdbx_description
1 polymer ?
#
loop_
_entity_poly.entity_id
_entity_poly.type
_entity_poly.pdbx_seq_one_letter_code
_entity_poly.pdbx_strand_id
1 'polypeptide(L)'
;MEVVALVSGGKDSCFAMMRLLRWLISFPSMMPSTSSTVTCIRREQGLKYNVTAGDEVEDMFALLSEVKRQIPSITAVSSGAIASDYQRLRVESVCSRLGLVSLAYLWKQDQTSLFDEMIRRGIVAIIVKVAALGLNPSAHLGKELAELKCHLHQMNESYGINVCGEGGEYETLTLDCPLFRDARIVLDDFEVILHSSDPIAPVGILHPLAFHLELKPNSSGTIENSTIDQESSSCLYEVDGAIVHSDLESKQETLSPVTTVDACISKTGKKLFSIGCWVQDPCGTSKGLKADLVAVLSRIENQLKEEGLGWVNVLYVHLFISSMKEFGLANEIYVSFITEQKCPLGVPSRSTVELPLVQVGLGNASVEVLVTNEQAKRVLHVQSISCWAPSCIGPYSQATLHGEILYMAGQLGLDPPTMKLCPGGPTAELELALRNSEAVANAFGCSIFSSAIHFLVYCSAHLTSSEKEEVEHELHSSYVTNLDCSNTGSFPTILYVFASGLPKGAYVEIKPVLYVPTNDGVVATRELEAGGSWQASSKAFSAWGAQYSDLDDSFCQVHTIGGKICSAVVSVTNAIASKICSTTEQRYYLEEHLKALARFCAFQLAKILIDNGFSWDNLTMLRFYYSIEHSVTMDVMSRAFSEAFAELEEGGVGSCTTNGPPIFNIVPVSASGCSTSMSDIISCELLASKV
;
A
#
# COMPACT_ATOMS: atom_id res chain seq x y z
N MET A 1 -21.78 10.75 1.18
CA MET A 1 -21.15 10.17 2.38
C MET A 1 -21.49 11.09 3.53
N GLU A 2 -22.24 10.64 4.54
CA GLU A 2 -22.47 11.43 5.76
C GLU A 2 -21.36 11.25 6.77
N VAL A 3 -20.90 12.39 7.31
CA VAL A 3 -19.65 12.49 8.06
C VAL A 3 -19.88 13.19 9.39
N VAL A 4 -19.28 12.65 10.45
CA VAL A 4 -19.12 13.33 11.74
C VAL A 4 -17.71 13.88 11.86
N ALA A 5 -17.55 15.11 12.34
CA ALA A 5 -16.23 15.66 12.63
C ALA A 5 -15.94 15.61 14.14
N LEU A 6 -14.73 15.21 14.52
CA LEU A 6 -14.22 15.35 15.88
C LEU A 6 -13.72 16.80 16.06
N VAL A 7 -14.39 17.56 16.93
CA VAL A 7 -14.15 19.00 17.10
C VAL A 7 -13.65 19.29 18.51
N SER A 8 -12.47 19.90 18.62
CA SER A 8 -11.89 20.35 19.89
C SER A 8 -11.96 21.86 20.09
N GLY A 9 -12.32 22.61 19.04
CA GLY A 9 -12.27 24.08 19.02
C GLY A 9 -10.89 24.65 18.67
N GLY A 10 -9.88 23.79 18.52
CA GLY A 10 -8.56 24.17 18.04
C GLY A 10 -8.46 24.25 16.52
N LYS A 11 -7.39 24.90 16.04
CA LYS A 11 -7.12 25.18 14.62
C LYS A 11 -7.22 23.92 13.74
N ASP A 12 -6.73 22.77 14.21
CA ASP A 12 -6.62 21.55 13.41
C ASP A 12 -8.00 20.95 13.15
N SER A 13 -8.84 20.90 14.19
CA SER A 13 -10.21 20.39 14.09
C SER A 13 -11.09 21.26 13.19
N CYS A 14 -11.01 22.59 13.33
CA CYS A 14 -11.73 23.54 12.47
C CYS A 14 -11.24 23.45 11.02
N PHE A 15 -9.92 23.34 10.81
CA PHE A 15 -9.38 23.23 9.45
C PHE A 15 -9.70 21.89 8.79
N ALA A 16 -9.72 20.78 9.54
CA ALA A 16 -10.18 19.48 9.04
C ALA A 16 -11.64 19.54 8.59
N MET A 17 -12.51 20.24 9.32
CA MET A 17 -13.89 20.52 8.90
C MET A 17 -13.96 21.38 7.64
N MET A 18 -13.12 22.41 7.52
CA MET A 18 -13.04 23.21 6.29
C MET A 18 -12.62 22.38 5.08
N ARG A 19 -11.69 21.42 5.26
CA ARG A 19 -11.28 20.48 4.20
C ARG A 19 -12.45 19.59 3.78
N LEU A 20 -13.25 19.07 4.70
CA LEU A 20 -14.43 18.26 4.37
C LEU A 20 -15.39 18.96 3.40
N LEU A 21 -15.75 20.22 3.70
CA LEU A 21 -16.70 20.99 2.89
C LEU A 21 -16.21 21.27 1.46
N ARG A 22 -14.90 21.25 1.23
CA ARG A 22 -14.34 21.43 -0.12
C ARG A 22 -14.51 20.20 -1.00
N TRP A 23 -14.53 19.00 -0.42
CA TRP A 23 -14.53 17.73 -1.14
C TRP A 23 -15.90 17.05 -1.17
N LEU A 24 -16.83 17.44 -0.30
CA LEU A 24 -18.21 16.98 -0.29
C LEU A 24 -19.11 18.04 -0.95
N ILE A 25 -19.40 17.90 -2.24
CA ILE A 25 -20.48 18.64 -2.89
C ILE A 25 -21.79 17.99 -2.43
N SER A 26 -22.40 18.56 -1.38
CA SER A 26 -23.73 18.33 -0.74
C SER A 26 -23.68 17.86 0.72
N PHE A 27 -24.08 18.75 1.66
CA PHE A 27 -24.50 18.43 3.04
C PHE A 27 -25.60 19.39 3.54
N PRO A 28 -26.62 18.87 4.26
CA PRO A 28 -27.33 19.62 5.29
C PRO A 28 -26.39 19.85 6.49
N SER A 29 -26.39 21.06 7.03
CA SER A 29 -25.55 21.48 8.15
C SER A 29 -25.90 20.74 9.45
N MET A 30 -24.94 20.06 10.09
CA MET A 30 -25.01 19.65 11.50
C MET A 30 -23.67 19.98 12.19
N MET A 31 -23.71 20.90 13.16
CA MET A 31 -22.66 21.07 14.16
C MET A 31 -23.16 20.48 15.48
N PRO A 32 -22.37 19.64 16.18
CA PRO A 32 -22.68 19.26 17.55
C PRO A 32 -22.26 20.39 18.50
N SER A 33 -23.20 20.93 19.27
CA SER A 33 -22.94 21.86 20.38
C SER A 33 -23.11 21.13 21.72
N THR A 34 -22.04 20.52 22.24
CA THR A 34 -22.00 20.07 23.65
C THR A 34 -20.58 20.16 24.22
N SER A 35 -20.41 20.91 25.31
CA SER A 35 -19.31 20.75 26.26
C SER A 35 -19.73 19.66 27.26
N SER A 36 -19.36 18.42 26.98
CA SER A 36 -19.41 17.35 27.98
C SER A 36 -18.01 17.20 28.57
N THR A 37 -17.80 17.62 29.81
CA THR A 37 -16.54 17.38 30.53
C THR A 37 -16.47 15.90 30.91
N VAL A 38 -16.08 15.05 29.97
CA VAL A 38 -15.71 13.65 30.25
C VAL A 38 -14.36 13.68 30.94
N THR A 39 -14.28 13.15 32.15
CA THR A 39 -13.02 13.06 32.90
C THR A 39 -12.20 11.90 32.34
N CYS A 40 -11.57 12.11 31.18
CA CYS A 40 -10.78 11.08 30.50
C CYS A 40 -9.46 10.83 31.25
N ILE A 41 -9.17 9.57 31.56
CA ILE A 41 -7.86 9.14 32.06
C ILE A 41 -7.10 8.56 30.88
N ARG A 42 -6.12 9.31 30.35
CA ARG A 42 -5.21 8.79 29.33
C ARG A 42 -4.34 7.68 29.92
N ARG A 43 -4.36 6.50 29.32
CA ARG A 43 -3.41 5.42 29.61
C ARG A 43 -2.41 5.30 28.46
N GLU A 44 -1.13 5.29 28.80
CA GLU A 44 -0.06 5.18 27.81
C GLU A 44 -0.01 3.76 27.24
N GLN A 45 -0.19 3.63 25.92
CA GLN A 45 -0.11 2.35 25.20
C GLN A 45 0.85 2.49 24.02
N GLY A 46 1.24 1.37 23.41
CA GLY A 46 2.00 1.37 22.16
C GLY A 46 1.24 2.02 20.99
N LEU A 47 1.89 2.07 19.81
CA LEU A 47 1.29 2.59 18.57
C LEU A 47 -0.02 1.88 18.19
N LYS A 48 -0.12 0.58 18.48
CA LYS A 48 -1.36 -0.19 18.30
C LYS A 48 -2.24 -0.08 19.54
N TYR A 49 -3.50 0.29 19.33
CA TYR A 49 -4.48 0.40 20.40
C TYR A 49 -5.11 -0.96 20.70
N ASN A 50 -5.15 -1.33 21.98
CA ASN A 50 -5.93 -2.46 22.48
C ASN A 50 -7.07 -1.94 23.34
N VAL A 51 -8.26 -2.53 23.18
CA VAL A 51 -9.46 -2.17 23.96
C VAL A 51 -9.12 -2.19 25.45
N THR A 52 -9.22 -1.02 26.07
CA THR A 52 -8.84 -0.84 27.47
C THR A 52 -9.97 -0.13 28.21
N ALA A 53 -10.53 -0.80 29.22
CA ALA A 53 -11.63 -0.24 29.99
C ALA A 53 -11.21 1.07 30.69
N GLY A 54 -12.03 2.12 30.52
CA GLY A 54 -11.80 3.46 31.06
C GLY A 54 -10.76 4.30 30.31
N ASP A 55 -10.41 3.92 29.08
CA ASP A 55 -9.55 4.69 28.17
C ASP A 55 -10.39 5.66 27.32
N GLU A 56 -9.83 6.84 26.99
CA GLU A 56 -10.48 7.89 26.19
C GLU A 56 -11.00 7.39 24.82
N VAL A 57 -10.36 6.35 24.29
CA VAL A 57 -10.75 5.73 23.01
C VAL A 57 -12.06 4.95 23.14
N GLU A 58 -12.34 4.32 24.28
CA GLU A 58 -13.62 3.65 24.52
C GLU A 58 -14.76 4.65 24.76
N ASP A 59 -14.46 5.80 25.37
CA ASP A 59 -15.42 6.91 25.49
C ASP A 59 -15.81 7.44 24.10
N MET A 60 -14.81 7.61 23.22
CA MET A 60 -15.04 7.97 21.82
C MET A 60 -15.85 6.89 21.08
N PHE A 61 -15.59 5.60 21.32
CA PHE A 61 -16.39 4.51 20.77
C PHE A 61 -17.85 4.59 21.21
N ALA A 62 -18.11 4.78 22.51
CA ALA A 62 -19.46 4.90 23.05
C ALA A 62 -20.20 6.11 22.44
N LEU A 63 -19.54 7.27 22.38
CA LEU A 63 -20.09 8.48 21.78
C LEU A 63 -20.44 8.28 20.30
N LEU A 64 -19.51 7.76 19.49
CA LEU A 64 -19.74 7.55 18.06
C LEU A 64 -20.75 6.43 17.79
N SER A 65 -20.82 5.41 18.66
CA SER A 65 -21.84 4.37 18.60
C SER A 65 -23.24 4.97 18.79
N GLU A 66 -23.40 5.86 19.78
CA GLU A 66 -24.67 6.54 20.03
C GLU A 66 -25.04 7.49 18.89
N VAL A 67 -24.08 8.25 18.38
CA VAL A 67 -24.28 9.11 17.20
C VAL A 67 -24.72 8.30 15.98
N LYS A 68 -24.09 7.14 15.72
CA LYS A 68 -24.49 6.23 14.63
C LYS A 68 -25.88 5.62 14.88
N ARG A 69 -26.24 5.34 16.13
CA ARG A 69 -27.58 4.86 16.49
C ARG A 69 -28.65 5.90 16.19
N GLN A 70 -28.38 7.17 16.49
CA GLN A 70 -29.30 8.28 16.26
C GLN A 70 -29.35 8.70 14.79
N ILE A 71 -28.24 8.59 14.07
CA ILE A 71 -28.11 8.97 12.66
C ILE A 71 -27.48 7.80 11.88
N PRO A 72 -28.29 6.76 11.53
CA PRO A 72 -27.79 5.54 10.89
C PRO A 72 -27.15 5.76 9.50
N SER A 73 -27.40 6.90 8.88
CA SER A 73 -26.86 7.29 7.58
C SER A 73 -25.39 7.75 7.63
N ILE A 74 -24.82 7.98 8.82
CA ILE A 74 -23.40 8.29 8.99
C ILE A 74 -22.54 7.12 8.50
N THR A 75 -21.55 7.46 7.69
CA THR A 75 -20.65 6.51 7.02
C THR A 75 -19.18 6.83 7.27
N ALA A 76 -18.83 8.00 7.83
CA ALA A 76 -17.45 8.37 8.08
C ALA A 76 -17.26 9.30 9.29
N VAL A 77 -16.02 9.37 9.79
CA VAL A 77 -15.57 10.25 10.87
C VAL A 77 -14.32 10.99 10.43
N SER A 78 -14.31 12.31 10.60
CA SER A 78 -13.16 13.18 10.29
C SER A 78 -12.41 13.59 11.56
N SER A 79 -11.09 13.55 11.49
CA SER A 79 -10.18 13.94 12.57
C SER A 79 -9.17 14.99 12.12
N GLY A 80 -8.73 15.81 13.08
CA GLY A 80 -7.74 16.87 12.87
C GLY A 80 -6.28 16.45 13.06
N ALA A 81 -5.97 15.15 13.11
CA ALA A 81 -4.58 14.70 13.32
C ALA A 81 -3.68 15.06 12.12
N ILE A 82 -2.54 15.71 12.36
CA ILE A 82 -1.61 16.14 11.30
C ILE A 82 -0.40 15.20 11.20
N ALA A 83 0.27 14.88 12.31
CA ALA A 83 1.48 14.06 12.28
C ALA A 83 1.36 12.78 13.09
N SER A 84 0.57 12.81 14.17
CA SER A 84 0.51 11.73 15.15
C SER A 84 -0.17 10.46 14.63
N ASP A 85 0.63 9.42 14.38
CA ASP A 85 0.11 8.07 14.11
C ASP A 85 -0.66 7.51 15.30
N TYR A 86 -0.25 7.86 16.53
CA TYR A 86 -0.91 7.44 17.76
C TYR A 86 -2.38 7.88 17.82
N GLN A 87 -2.67 9.13 17.43
CA GLN A 87 -4.03 9.67 17.42
C GLN A 87 -4.86 9.08 16.28
N ARG A 88 -4.29 9.03 15.06
CA ARG A 88 -4.98 8.49 13.89
C ARG A 88 -5.39 7.04 14.08
N LEU A 89 -4.48 6.17 14.55
CA LEU A 89 -4.74 4.74 14.72
C LEU A 89 -5.86 4.45 15.72
N ARG A 90 -6.09 5.33 16.71
CA ARG A 90 -7.22 5.22 17.65
C ARG A 90 -8.55 5.55 17.00
N VAL A 91 -8.60 6.63 16.22
CA VAL A 91 -9.79 6.98 15.43
C VAL A 91 -10.09 5.87 14.43
N GLU A 92 -9.09 5.35 13.73
CA GLU A 92 -9.22 4.21 12.81
C GLU A 92 -9.77 2.96 13.52
N SER A 93 -9.26 2.63 14.71
CA SER A 93 -9.75 1.48 15.49
C SER A 93 -11.24 1.60 15.82
N VAL A 94 -11.68 2.77 16.30
CA VAL A 94 -13.10 3.02 16.60
C VAL A 94 -13.95 2.99 15.32
N CYS A 95 -13.48 3.61 14.24
CA CYS A 95 -14.16 3.60 12.95
C CYS A 95 -14.34 2.18 12.42
N SER A 96 -13.29 1.36 12.45
CA SER A 96 -13.31 -0.04 12.00
C SER A 96 -14.34 -0.86 12.77
N ARG A 97 -14.36 -0.76 14.11
CA ARG A 97 -15.33 -1.45 14.98
C ARG A 97 -16.77 -1.03 14.73
N LEU A 98 -16.99 0.23 14.35
CA LEU A 98 -18.32 0.77 14.05
C LEU A 98 -18.70 0.61 12.57
N GLY A 99 -17.83 0.12 11.69
CA GLY A 99 -18.06 0.11 10.25
C GLY A 99 -18.21 1.51 9.66
N LEU A 100 -17.36 2.44 10.07
CA LEU A 100 -17.24 3.82 9.59
C LEU A 100 -15.90 4.00 8.87
N VAL A 101 -15.85 4.93 7.92
CA VAL A 101 -14.60 5.32 7.24
C VAL A 101 -13.90 6.42 8.04
N SER A 102 -12.60 6.26 8.30
CA SER A 102 -11.80 7.32 8.93
C SER A 102 -11.30 8.31 7.86
N LEU A 103 -11.46 9.61 8.11
CA LEU A 103 -10.97 10.71 7.27
C LEU A 103 -9.91 11.49 8.06
N ALA A 104 -8.69 11.54 7.55
CA ALA A 104 -7.53 12.20 8.16
C ALA A 104 -6.81 13.06 7.11
N TYR A 105 -7.51 14.08 6.59
CA TYR A 105 -7.04 14.90 5.47
C TYR A 105 -5.76 15.68 5.75
N LEU A 106 -5.48 15.99 7.02
CA LEU A 106 -4.30 16.75 7.41
C LEU A 106 -3.08 15.84 7.65
N TRP A 107 -3.31 14.53 7.77
CA TRP A 107 -2.28 13.59 8.18
C TRP A 107 -1.14 13.50 7.14
N LYS A 108 0.11 13.49 7.62
CA LYS A 108 1.37 13.44 6.84
C LYS A 108 1.57 14.61 5.86
N GLN A 109 0.80 15.70 5.96
CA GLN A 109 1.11 16.91 5.20
C GLN A 109 2.30 17.66 5.80
N ASP A 110 2.99 18.43 4.95
CA ASP A 110 4.04 19.36 5.38
C ASP A 110 3.45 20.41 6.33
N GLN A 111 3.95 20.43 7.56
CA GLN A 111 3.37 21.23 8.63
C GLN A 111 3.59 22.73 8.43
N THR A 112 4.72 23.12 7.85
CA THR A 112 5.02 24.51 7.49
C THR A 112 4.04 25.05 6.47
N SER A 113 3.86 24.34 5.36
CA SER A 113 2.90 24.69 4.32
C SER A 113 1.46 24.64 4.81
N LEU A 114 1.14 23.66 5.66
CA LEU A 114 -0.19 23.50 6.23
C LEU A 114 -0.54 24.64 7.19
N PHE A 115 0.37 25.03 8.08
CA PHE A 115 0.20 26.18 8.98
C PHE A 115 -0.05 27.47 8.20
N ASP A 116 0.77 27.71 7.18
CA ASP A 116 0.62 28.86 6.29
C ASP A 116 -0.71 28.84 5.52
N GLU A 117 -1.14 27.65 5.09
CA GLU A 117 -2.44 27.50 4.46
C GLU A 117 -3.59 27.76 5.43
N MET A 118 -3.55 27.28 6.68
CA MET A 118 -4.59 27.52 7.67
C MET A 118 -4.86 29.02 7.83
N ILE A 119 -3.79 29.81 8.02
CA ILE A 119 -3.87 31.27 8.12
C ILE A 119 -4.43 31.87 6.83
N ARG A 120 -3.87 31.50 5.67
CA ARG A 120 -4.32 32.02 4.36
C ARG A 120 -5.78 31.69 4.04
N ARG A 121 -6.30 30.57 4.56
CA ARG A 121 -7.69 30.13 4.39
C ARG A 121 -8.64 30.78 5.40
N GLY A 122 -8.14 31.63 6.29
CA GLY A 122 -8.95 32.42 7.22
C GLY A 122 -9.19 31.75 8.57
N ILE A 123 -8.35 30.82 9.01
CA ILE A 123 -8.35 30.40 10.43
C ILE A 123 -7.80 31.56 11.26
N VAL A 124 -8.64 32.12 12.11
CA VAL A 124 -8.28 33.11 13.14
C VAL A 124 -8.30 32.38 14.47
N ALA A 125 -7.12 31.97 14.93
CA ALA A 125 -6.97 31.24 16.18
C ALA A 125 -5.91 31.91 17.06
N ILE A 126 -6.16 31.91 18.37
CA ILE A 126 -5.21 32.40 19.38
C ILE A 126 -4.51 31.23 20.06
N ILE A 127 -3.28 31.46 20.54
CA ILE A 127 -2.59 30.50 21.39
C ILE A 127 -3.17 30.56 22.82
N VAL A 128 -3.64 29.42 23.32
CA VAL A 128 -4.22 29.30 24.68
C VAL A 128 -3.37 28.47 25.63
N LYS A 129 -2.34 27.79 25.13
CA LYS A 129 -1.35 27.12 25.97
C LYS A 129 0.00 27.16 25.28
N VAL A 130 1.07 27.28 26.05
CA VAL A 130 2.44 27.08 25.57
C VAL A 130 3.17 26.15 26.54
N ALA A 131 4.04 25.30 26.01
CA ALA A 131 4.81 24.32 26.78
C ALA A 131 6.12 23.93 26.07
N ALA A 132 6.79 24.88 25.40
CA ALA A 132 8.02 24.62 24.65
C ALA A 132 9.05 25.73 24.76
N LEU A 133 10.32 25.35 24.62
CA LEU A 133 11.47 26.25 24.56
C LEU A 133 11.30 27.27 23.43
N GLY A 134 11.41 28.56 23.75
CA GLY A 134 11.22 29.65 22.78
C GLY A 134 9.79 30.18 22.71
N LEU A 135 8.85 29.59 23.44
CA LEU A 135 7.52 30.15 23.66
C LEU A 135 7.40 30.70 25.08
N ASN A 136 7.15 32.00 25.19
CA ASN A 136 6.96 32.67 26.47
C ASN A 136 5.45 32.93 26.73
N PRO A 137 4.88 32.42 27.85
CA PRO A 137 3.49 32.66 28.23
C PRO A 137 3.06 34.13 28.17
N SER A 138 3.87 35.05 28.70
CA SER A 138 3.50 36.47 28.78
C SER A 138 3.52 37.18 27.43
N ALA A 139 4.25 36.65 26.45
CA ALA A 139 4.39 37.25 25.13
C ALA A 139 3.45 36.63 24.09
N HIS A 140 3.11 35.34 24.25
CA HIS A 140 2.44 34.57 23.19
C HIS A 140 1.01 34.13 23.53
N LEU A 141 0.63 33.99 24.80
CA LEU A 141 -0.75 33.62 25.14
C LEU A 141 -1.71 34.74 24.72
N GLY A 142 -2.84 34.35 24.11
CA GLY A 142 -3.85 35.25 23.58
C GLY A 142 -3.51 35.89 22.23
N LYS A 143 -2.30 35.65 21.69
CA LYS A 143 -1.90 36.17 20.38
C LYS A 143 -2.40 35.28 19.25
N GLU A 144 -2.79 35.91 18.15
CA GLU A 144 -3.22 35.21 16.94
C GLU A 144 -2.05 34.49 16.25
N LEU A 145 -2.32 33.34 15.63
CA LEU A 145 -1.34 32.59 14.86
C LEU A 145 -0.71 33.42 13.73
N ALA A 146 -1.50 34.29 13.09
CA ALA A 146 -1.01 35.17 12.03
C ALA A 146 0.06 36.15 12.53
N GLU A 147 -0.10 36.69 13.74
CA GLU A 147 0.91 37.55 14.38
C GLU A 147 2.18 36.78 14.74
N LEU A 148 2.01 35.53 15.19
CA LEU A 148 3.12 34.70 15.64
C LEU A 148 3.82 33.91 14.54
N LYS A 149 3.33 33.97 13.29
CA LYS A 149 3.85 33.19 12.16
C LYS A 149 5.38 33.28 12.03
N CYS A 150 5.93 34.48 11.95
CA CYS A 150 7.37 34.67 11.77
C CYS A 150 8.17 34.12 12.96
N HIS A 151 7.65 34.28 14.18
CA HIS A 151 8.27 33.76 15.39
C HIS A 151 8.29 32.23 15.39
N LEU A 152 7.17 31.58 15.10
CA LEU A 152 7.06 30.12 15.07
C LEU A 152 7.99 29.48 14.03
N HIS A 153 8.09 30.07 12.83
CA HIS A 153 9.06 29.63 11.81
C HIS A 153 10.51 29.79 12.30
N GLN A 154 10.84 30.92 12.92
CA GLN A 154 12.18 31.12 13.50
C GLN A 154 12.50 30.12 14.62
N MET A 155 11.52 29.81 15.47
CA MET A 155 11.68 28.82 16.55
C MET A 155 11.78 27.39 16.02
N ASN A 156 11.12 27.07 14.90
CA ASN A 156 11.30 25.81 14.21
C ASN A 156 12.75 25.67 13.71
N GLU A 157 13.30 26.70 13.05
CA GLU A 157 14.70 26.70 12.60
C GLU A 157 15.71 26.65 13.74
N SER A 158 15.44 27.37 14.83
CA SER A 158 16.39 27.52 15.95
C SER A 158 16.36 26.36 16.95
N TYR A 159 15.17 25.83 17.23
CA TYR A 159 14.93 24.89 18.33
C TYR A 159 14.14 23.64 17.93
N GLY A 160 13.73 23.52 16.66
CA GLY A 160 12.96 22.37 16.18
C GLY A 160 11.51 22.32 16.68
N ILE A 161 10.95 23.44 17.16
CA ILE A 161 9.52 23.52 17.53
C ILE A 161 8.66 23.12 16.33
N ASN A 162 7.63 22.31 16.56
CA ASN A 162 6.62 22.09 15.55
C ASN A 162 5.77 23.34 15.30
N VAL A 163 5.79 23.88 14.08
CA VAL A 163 5.00 25.07 13.72
C VAL A 163 3.49 24.86 13.83
N CYS A 164 3.01 23.62 13.73
CA CYS A 164 1.62 23.24 13.97
C CYS A 164 1.33 22.84 15.42
N GLY A 165 2.33 22.83 16.32
CA GLY A 165 2.11 22.48 17.74
C GLY A 165 1.78 21.01 18.00
N GLU A 166 2.10 20.10 17.07
CA GLU A 166 1.75 18.67 17.17
C GLU A 166 2.40 17.94 18.37
N GLY A 167 3.56 18.41 18.83
CA GLY A 167 4.25 17.88 20.01
C GLY A 167 3.66 18.38 21.33
N GLY A 168 2.57 19.14 21.29
CA GLY A 168 2.00 19.82 22.46
C GLY A 168 2.76 21.09 22.82
N GLU A 169 3.56 21.64 21.91
CA GLU A 169 4.31 22.89 22.12
C GLU A 169 3.39 24.06 22.43
N TYR A 170 2.20 24.06 21.79
CA TYR A 170 1.14 25.00 22.08
C TYR A 170 -0.24 24.42 21.73
N GLU A 171 -1.29 24.95 22.35
CA GLU A 171 -2.68 24.67 21.98
C GLU A 171 -3.38 25.96 21.58
N THR A 172 -4.46 25.83 20.80
CA THR A 172 -5.15 27.00 20.21
C THR A 172 -6.65 26.96 20.44
N LEU A 173 -7.25 28.15 20.46
CA LEU A 173 -8.70 28.33 20.36
C LEU A 173 -9.01 29.13 19.09
N THR A 174 -9.84 28.58 18.20
CA THR A 174 -10.28 29.26 16.98
C THR A 174 -11.41 30.22 17.31
N LEU A 175 -11.13 31.52 17.13
CA LEU A 175 -12.08 32.62 17.36
C LEU A 175 -12.93 32.90 16.13
N ASP A 176 -12.35 32.74 14.94
CA ASP A 176 -13.07 32.89 13.70
C ASP A 176 -12.56 31.98 12.59
N CYS A 177 -13.45 31.55 11.70
CA CYS A 177 -13.10 30.92 10.44
C CYS A 177 -14.27 30.99 9.43
N PRO A 178 -14.06 30.61 8.15
CA PRO A 178 -15.15 30.58 7.16
C PRO A 178 -16.34 29.67 7.51
N LEU A 179 -16.18 28.74 8.47
CA LEU A 179 -17.31 27.93 8.97
C LEU A 179 -18.24 28.74 9.87
N PHE A 180 -17.74 29.79 10.50
CA PHE A 180 -18.50 30.61 11.44
C PHE A 180 -19.24 31.67 10.61
N ARG A 181 -20.44 31.34 10.13
CA ARG A 181 -21.15 32.18 9.14
C ARG A 181 -21.77 33.42 9.76
N ASP A 182 -22.39 33.27 10.93
CA ASP A 182 -23.26 34.29 11.50
C ASP A 182 -22.54 35.22 12.49
N ALA A 183 -21.55 34.71 13.20
CA ALA A 183 -20.82 35.46 14.21
C ALA A 183 -19.38 34.96 14.37
N ARG A 184 -18.49 35.82 14.87
CA ARG A 184 -17.17 35.44 15.38
C ARG A 184 -17.15 35.47 16.91
N ILE A 185 -16.25 34.71 17.52
CA ILE A 185 -16.05 34.73 18.97
C ILE A 185 -15.08 35.87 19.29
N VAL A 186 -15.46 36.72 20.24
CA VAL A 186 -14.59 37.77 20.79
C VAL A 186 -14.34 37.43 22.24
N LEU A 187 -13.06 37.30 22.59
CA LEU A 187 -12.62 37.05 23.97
C LEU A 187 -12.54 38.39 24.70
N ASP A 188 -13.42 38.60 25.68
CA ASP A 188 -13.55 39.86 26.42
C ASP A 188 -12.59 39.94 27.60
N ASP A 189 -12.44 38.83 28.31
CA ASP A 189 -11.60 38.74 29.50
C ASP A 189 -11.03 37.33 29.67
N PHE A 190 -9.81 37.25 30.19
CA PHE A 190 -9.10 36.00 30.42
C PHE A 190 -8.03 36.16 31.50
N GLU A 191 -7.71 35.07 32.17
CA GLU A 191 -6.56 35.00 33.06
C GLU A 191 -5.46 34.09 32.49
N VAL A 192 -4.20 34.38 32.85
CA VAL A 192 -3.06 33.54 32.50
C VAL A 192 -2.61 32.77 33.73
N ILE A 193 -2.73 31.46 33.67
CA ILE A 193 -2.32 30.51 34.71
C ILE A 193 -0.95 29.97 34.34
N LEU A 194 0.06 30.34 35.12
CA LEU A 194 1.41 29.76 35.00
C LEU A 194 1.46 28.42 35.75
N HIS A 195 1.58 27.33 34.99
CA HIS A 195 1.69 25.98 35.54
C HIS A 195 3.13 25.62 35.90
N SER A 196 4.09 26.07 35.10
CA SER A 196 5.52 25.93 35.37
C SER A 196 6.26 27.18 34.93
N SER A 197 7.06 27.75 35.82
CA SER A 197 7.95 28.88 35.51
C SER A 197 9.35 28.41 35.13
N ASP A 198 9.47 27.23 34.52
CA ASP A 198 10.75 26.69 34.07
C ASP A 198 11.47 27.70 33.16
N PRO A 199 12.75 28.02 33.42
CA PRO A 199 13.48 29.04 32.69
C PRO A 199 13.79 28.65 31.23
N ILE A 200 13.64 27.38 30.88
CA ILE A 200 13.93 26.82 29.55
C ILE A 200 12.63 26.58 28.79
N ALA A 201 11.64 25.91 29.40
CA ALA A 201 10.36 25.58 28.77
C ALA A 201 9.18 25.93 29.71
N PRO A 202 8.84 27.21 29.84
CA PRO A 202 7.73 27.63 30.71
C PRO A 202 6.39 27.09 30.19
N VAL A 203 5.52 26.70 31.11
CA VAL A 203 4.18 26.21 30.81
C VAL A 203 3.15 27.23 31.31
N GLY A 204 2.39 27.79 30.38
CA GLY A 204 1.32 28.74 30.68
C GLY A 204 0.06 28.40 29.92
N ILE A 205 -1.09 28.66 30.56
CA ILE A 205 -2.42 28.39 30.02
C ILE A 205 -3.24 29.68 30.13
N LEU A 206 -3.94 30.03 29.06
CA LEU A 206 -4.95 31.08 29.04
C LEU A 206 -6.29 30.46 29.40
N HIS A 207 -6.94 30.97 30.44
CA HIS A 207 -8.27 30.57 30.86
C HIS A 207 -9.27 31.69 30.54
N PRO A 208 -10.19 31.49 29.56
CA PRO A 208 -11.22 32.47 29.23
C PRO A 208 -12.16 32.70 30.42
N LEU A 209 -12.39 33.96 30.79
CA LEU A 209 -13.33 34.36 31.84
C LEU A 209 -14.63 34.89 31.26
N ALA A 210 -14.57 35.64 30.16
CA ALA A 210 -15.72 36.18 29.46
C ALA A 210 -15.47 36.23 27.94
N PHE A 211 -16.52 35.95 27.17
CA PHE A 211 -16.52 36.08 25.72
C PHE A 211 -17.94 36.40 25.23
N HIS A 212 -18.03 37.01 24.05
CA HIS A 212 -19.29 37.22 23.36
C HIS A 212 -19.19 36.85 21.89
N LEU A 213 -20.35 36.79 21.23
CA LEU A 213 -20.45 36.59 19.79
C LEU A 213 -20.69 37.93 19.11
N GLU A 214 -19.81 38.29 18.18
CA GLU A 214 -19.98 39.47 17.34
C GLU A 214 -20.51 39.05 15.97
N LEU A 215 -21.70 39.56 15.61
CA LEU A 215 -22.35 39.21 14.34
C LEU A 215 -21.53 39.68 13.14
N LYS A 216 -21.40 38.79 12.16
CA LYS A 216 -20.76 39.14 10.88
C LYS A 216 -21.77 39.89 10.01
N PRO A 217 -21.35 40.96 9.31
CA PRO A 217 -22.22 41.64 8.35
C PRO A 217 -22.61 40.63 7.26
N ASN A 218 -23.93 40.44 7.05
CA ASN A 218 -24.48 39.49 6.08
C ASN A 218 -23.73 39.55 4.75
N SER A 219 -23.21 38.41 4.30
CA SER A 219 -22.79 38.19 2.91
C SER A 219 -24.03 38.09 2.01
N SER A 220 -24.82 39.15 1.93
CA SER A 220 -25.88 39.30 0.93
C SER A 220 -25.27 39.96 -0.32
N GLY A 221 -24.77 39.13 -1.23
CA GLY A 221 -24.27 39.52 -2.55
C GLY A 221 -24.70 38.52 -3.62
N THR A 222 -25.90 38.76 -4.17
CA THR A 222 -26.40 38.41 -5.51
C THR A 222 -26.15 37.00 -6.07
N ILE A 223 -27.14 36.11 -5.95
CA ILE A 223 -27.47 35.14 -7.01
C ILE A 223 -28.97 35.26 -7.28
N GLU A 224 -29.32 35.78 -8.45
CA GLU A 224 -30.69 35.75 -8.97
C GLU A 224 -31.09 34.30 -9.28
N ASN A 225 -32.30 33.95 -8.81
CA ASN A 225 -33.22 32.92 -9.31
C ASN A 225 -32.69 31.50 -9.59
N SER A 226 -32.82 30.63 -8.59
CA SER A 226 -33.63 29.40 -8.78
C SER A 226 -34.13 28.89 -7.42
N THR A 227 -35.42 28.59 -7.37
CA THR A 227 -36.19 28.05 -6.25
C THR A 227 -35.55 26.81 -5.64
N ILE A 228 -35.17 26.88 -4.37
CA ILE A 228 -35.03 25.72 -3.50
C ILE A 228 -35.81 26.03 -2.23
N ASP A 229 -36.82 25.19 -1.99
CA ASP A 229 -37.74 25.25 -0.88
C ASP A 229 -37.03 25.26 0.48
N GLN A 230 -37.64 26.02 1.39
CA GLN A 230 -37.42 25.94 2.83
C GLN A 230 -37.67 24.51 3.31
N GLU A 231 -36.66 23.87 3.89
CA GLU A 231 -36.76 23.06 5.11
C GLU A 231 -35.41 22.39 5.41
N SER A 232 -34.69 22.89 6.42
CA SER A 232 -33.81 22.05 7.24
C SER A 232 -33.78 22.65 8.64
N SER A 233 -34.79 22.26 9.42
CA SER A 233 -34.75 22.37 10.87
C SER A 233 -33.49 21.64 11.36
N SER A 234 -32.55 22.35 11.98
CA SER A 234 -31.42 21.76 12.68
C SER A 234 -31.94 20.93 13.86
N CYS A 235 -32.10 19.63 13.66
CA CYS A 235 -32.41 18.72 14.77
C CYS A 235 -31.15 18.53 15.61
N LEU A 236 -31.02 19.34 16.67
CA LEU A 236 -30.15 19.05 17.79
C LEU A 236 -30.71 17.83 18.51
N TYR A 237 -29.94 16.75 18.57
CA TYR A 237 -30.27 15.58 19.38
C TYR A 237 -29.47 15.66 20.67
N GLU A 238 -30.17 15.81 21.79
CA GLU A 238 -29.59 15.82 23.14
C GLU A 238 -29.40 14.37 23.60
N VAL A 239 -28.18 14.00 23.99
CA VAL A 239 -27.86 12.67 24.53
C VAL A 239 -27.90 12.75 26.04
N ASP A 240 -29.01 12.32 26.63
CA ASP A 240 -29.18 12.31 28.09
C ASP A 240 -28.36 11.18 28.72
N GLY A 241 -27.53 11.54 29.70
CA GLY A 241 -26.50 10.68 30.27
C GLY A 241 -27.02 9.67 31.29
N ALA A 242 -27.01 8.39 30.92
CA ALA A 242 -26.70 7.25 31.79
C ALA A 242 -26.58 5.99 30.92
N ILE A 243 -25.36 5.57 30.57
CA ILE A 243 -25.14 4.35 29.79
C ILE A 243 -24.49 3.29 30.69
N VAL A 244 -25.26 2.24 30.96
CA VAL A 244 -24.78 1.00 31.56
C VAL A 244 -24.07 0.21 30.47
N HIS A 245 -22.83 -0.21 30.73
CA HIS A 245 -22.10 -1.14 29.87
C HIS A 245 -22.93 -2.41 29.67
N SER A 246 -23.42 -2.65 28.46
CA SER A 246 -23.93 -3.95 28.04
C SER A 246 -22.90 -4.58 27.10
N ASP A 247 -22.30 -5.66 27.59
CA ASP A 247 -21.39 -6.50 26.81
C ASP A 247 -22.16 -7.12 25.65
N LEU A 248 -21.98 -6.57 24.44
CA LEU A 248 -22.48 -7.19 23.22
C LEU A 248 -21.42 -8.18 22.72
N GLU A 249 -21.51 -9.42 23.21
CA GLU A 249 -20.73 -10.54 22.69
C GLU A 249 -21.03 -10.73 21.20
N SER A 250 -20.02 -10.54 20.36
CA SER A 250 -20.08 -10.88 18.95
C SER A 250 -20.13 -12.41 18.81
N LYS A 251 -21.23 -12.91 18.26
CA LYS A 251 -21.37 -14.32 17.90
C LYS A 251 -20.34 -14.66 16.81
N GLN A 252 -19.28 -15.36 17.20
CA GLN A 252 -18.44 -16.09 16.26
C GLN A 252 -19.24 -17.29 15.76
N GLU A 253 -19.78 -17.19 14.55
CA GLU A 253 -20.22 -18.36 13.80
C GLU A 253 -18.98 -19.13 13.34
N THR A 254 -18.65 -20.18 14.07
CA THR A 254 -17.68 -21.20 13.64
C THR A 254 -18.18 -21.86 12.36
N LEU A 255 -17.53 -21.57 11.23
CA LEU A 255 -17.72 -22.30 9.99
C LEU A 255 -17.31 -23.77 10.19
N SER A 256 -18.26 -24.67 9.97
CA SER A 256 -18.06 -26.13 9.88
C SER A 256 -17.08 -26.49 8.74
N PRO A 257 -16.35 -27.62 8.83
CA PRO A 257 -15.38 -28.02 7.81
C PRO A 257 -16.11 -28.34 6.50
N VAL A 258 -15.96 -27.46 5.51
CA VAL A 258 -16.48 -27.67 4.16
C VAL A 258 -15.53 -28.59 3.40
N THR A 259 -16.11 -29.62 2.78
CA THR A 259 -15.55 -30.55 1.79
C THR A 259 -14.21 -30.13 1.18
N THR A 260 -13.19 -30.96 1.37
CA THR A 260 -11.84 -30.85 0.82
C THR A 260 -11.86 -30.75 -0.70
N VAL A 261 -11.79 -29.52 -1.22
CA VAL A 261 -11.34 -29.25 -2.58
C VAL A 261 -9.83 -29.43 -2.57
N ASP A 262 -9.30 -30.29 -3.44
CA ASP A 262 -7.87 -30.57 -3.51
C ASP A 262 -7.14 -29.37 -4.12
N ALA A 263 -6.27 -28.73 -3.34
CA ALA A 263 -5.55 -27.52 -3.73
C ALA A 263 -4.06 -27.84 -3.88
N CYS A 264 -3.49 -27.49 -5.02
CA CYS A 264 -2.07 -27.71 -5.33
C CYS A 264 -1.20 -26.70 -4.58
N ILE A 265 0.07 -27.05 -4.34
CA ILE A 265 1.02 -26.16 -3.66
C ILE A 265 2.42 -26.24 -4.30
N SER A 266 3.08 -25.10 -4.42
CA SER A 266 4.49 -24.96 -4.83
C SER A 266 5.25 -24.14 -3.79
N LYS A 267 6.54 -24.42 -3.55
CA LYS A 267 7.40 -23.69 -2.59
C LYS A 267 8.76 -23.33 -3.18
N THR A 268 9.10 -22.04 -3.33
CA THR A 268 10.38 -21.60 -3.93
C THR A 268 11.26 -20.87 -2.91
N GLY A 269 12.46 -21.38 -2.60
CA GLY A 269 13.42 -20.72 -1.68
C GLY A 269 13.61 -21.44 -0.33
N LYS A 270 14.53 -20.95 0.51
CA LYS A 270 14.86 -21.55 1.84
C LYS A 270 14.48 -20.65 3.02
N LYS A 271 15.13 -19.49 3.17
CA LYS A 271 14.90 -18.56 4.29
C LYS A 271 13.73 -17.62 4.02
N LEU A 272 13.75 -17.05 2.83
CA LEU A 272 12.67 -16.28 2.23
C LEU A 272 12.17 -17.11 1.06
N PHE A 273 10.89 -17.45 1.05
CA PHE A 273 10.33 -18.35 0.05
C PHE A 273 8.91 -17.98 -0.34
N SER A 274 8.50 -18.33 -1.56
CA SER A 274 7.11 -18.17 -1.99
C SER A 274 6.34 -19.48 -1.86
N ILE A 275 5.06 -19.39 -1.51
CA ILE A 275 4.10 -20.50 -1.58
C ILE A 275 3.03 -20.13 -2.60
N GLY A 276 2.95 -20.85 -3.73
CA GLY A 276 1.84 -20.74 -4.68
C GLY A 276 0.77 -21.80 -4.39
N CYS A 277 -0.50 -21.45 -4.48
CA CYS A 277 -1.61 -22.37 -4.26
C CYS A 277 -2.82 -22.04 -5.13
N TRP A 278 -3.43 -23.06 -5.74
CA TRP A 278 -4.57 -22.96 -6.64
C TRP A 278 -5.43 -24.22 -6.58
N VAL A 279 -6.65 -24.14 -7.12
CA VAL A 279 -7.52 -25.31 -7.32
C VAL A 279 -7.31 -25.87 -8.72
N GLN A 280 -7.05 -27.17 -8.86
CA GLN A 280 -7.01 -27.81 -10.17
C GLN A 280 -8.42 -28.21 -10.59
N ASP A 281 -8.96 -27.54 -11.61
CA ASP A 281 -10.32 -27.75 -12.10
C ASP A 281 -10.40 -27.82 -13.63
N PRO A 282 -9.82 -28.87 -14.25
CA PRO A 282 -9.83 -29.04 -15.70
C PRO A 282 -11.24 -29.29 -16.27
N CYS A 283 -12.22 -29.61 -15.41
CA CYS A 283 -13.59 -29.96 -15.81
C CYS A 283 -14.63 -28.86 -15.49
N GLY A 284 -14.24 -27.72 -14.92
CA GLY A 284 -15.16 -26.63 -14.58
C GLY A 284 -16.17 -27.00 -13.48
N THR A 285 -15.76 -27.85 -12.54
CA THR A 285 -16.55 -28.35 -11.41
C THR A 285 -16.49 -27.46 -10.17
N SER A 286 -15.72 -26.37 -10.21
CA SER A 286 -15.59 -25.40 -9.13
C SER A 286 -16.96 -24.88 -8.67
N LYS A 287 -17.10 -24.72 -7.35
CA LYS A 287 -18.30 -24.18 -6.70
C LYS A 287 -18.28 -22.65 -6.62
N GLY A 288 -17.40 -21.99 -7.39
CA GLY A 288 -17.24 -20.55 -7.46
C GLY A 288 -16.13 -20.00 -6.56
N LEU A 289 -15.85 -18.70 -6.69
CA LEU A 289 -14.73 -18.02 -6.02
C LEU A 289 -14.67 -18.28 -4.51
N LYS A 290 -15.83 -18.28 -3.84
CA LYS A 290 -15.89 -18.46 -2.39
C LYS A 290 -15.30 -19.80 -1.95
N ALA A 291 -15.68 -20.88 -2.61
CA ALA A 291 -15.20 -22.22 -2.25
C ALA A 291 -13.70 -22.36 -2.55
N ASP A 292 -13.28 -21.89 -3.73
CA ASP A 292 -11.89 -22.03 -4.18
C ASP A 292 -10.94 -21.19 -3.32
N LEU A 293 -11.27 -19.92 -3.06
CA LEU A 293 -10.42 -19.04 -2.25
C LEU A 293 -10.33 -19.52 -0.79
N VAL A 294 -11.42 -20.04 -0.22
CA VAL A 294 -11.39 -20.67 1.12
C VAL A 294 -10.48 -21.89 1.12
N ALA A 295 -10.56 -22.77 0.10
CA ALA A 295 -9.72 -23.95 -0.01
C ALA A 295 -8.24 -23.57 -0.13
N VAL A 296 -7.92 -22.63 -1.02
CA VAL A 296 -6.55 -22.12 -1.27
C VAL A 296 -5.96 -21.50 -0.01
N LEU A 297 -6.66 -20.56 0.64
CA LEU A 297 -6.16 -19.91 1.86
C LEU A 297 -6.04 -20.89 3.03
N SER A 298 -6.96 -21.86 3.15
CA SER A 298 -6.85 -22.92 4.16
C SER A 298 -5.64 -23.81 3.93
N ARG A 299 -5.33 -24.14 2.67
CA ARG A 299 -4.16 -24.96 2.33
C ARG A 299 -2.86 -24.21 2.63
N ILE A 300 -2.77 -22.93 2.28
CA ILE A 300 -1.63 -22.06 2.63
C ILE A 300 -1.48 -21.99 4.16
N GLU A 301 -2.57 -21.73 4.90
CA GLU A 301 -2.51 -21.66 6.37
C GLU A 301 -2.01 -22.98 6.99
N ASN A 302 -2.46 -24.13 6.47
CA ASN A 302 -1.98 -25.43 6.92
C ASN A 302 -0.49 -25.63 6.61
N GLN A 303 -0.03 -25.25 5.41
CA GLN A 303 1.39 -25.32 5.07
C GLN A 303 2.25 -24.44 5.98
N LEU A 304 1.79 -23.22 6.28
CA LEU A 304 2.48 -22.34 7.24
C LEU A 304 2.60 -23.02 8.60
N LYS A 305 1.52 -23.64 9.11
CA LYS A 305 1.51 -24.36 10.40
C LYS A 305 2.45 -25.57 10.39
N GLU A 306 2.50 -26.34 9.30
CA GLU A 306 3.41 -27.48 9.14
C GLU A 306 4.88 -27.07 9.26
N GLU A 307 5.21 -25.84 8.85
CA GLU A 307 6.55 -25.24 8.95
C GLU A 307 6.78 -24.50 10.28
N GLY A 308 5.81 -24.50 11.20
CA GLY A 308 5.88 -23.75 12.46
C GLY A 308 5.72 -22.23 12.29
N LEU A 309 5.16 -21.78 11.18
CA LEU A 309 4.94 -20.39 10.82
C LEU A 309 3.45 -20.01 10.89
N GLY A 310 3.16 -18.71 10.80
CA GLY A 310 1.79 -18.19 10.72
C GLY A 310 1.66 -17.04 9.74
N TRP A 311 0.45 -16.46 9.62
CA TRP A 311 0.22 -15.32 8.72
C TRP A 311 1.08 -14.08 9.04
N VAL A 312 1.54 -13.94 10.29
CA VAL A 312 2.51 -12.93 10.69
C VAL A 312 3.82 -12.98 9.88
N ASN A 313 4.21 -14.17 9.40
CA ASN A 313 5.41 -14.41 8.59
C ASN A 313 5.25 -14.06 7.11
N VAL A 314 4.01 -13.81 6.65
CA VAL A 314 3.74 -13.43 5.27
C VAL A 314 4.07 -11.96 5.06
N LEU A 315 4.89 -11.68 4.05
CA LEU A 315 5.34 -10.33 3.68
C LEU A 315 4.49 -9.73 2.56
N TYR A 316 4.16 -10.55 1.57
CA TYR A 316 3.46 -10.11 0.36
C TYR A 316 2.48 -11.19 -0.12
N VAL A 317 1.37 -10.76 -0.74
CA VAL A 317 0.38 -11.65 -1.36
C VAL A 317 0.07 -11.22 -2.80
N HIS A 318 0.24 -12.11 -3.76
CA HIS A 318 -0.44 -12.03 -5.06
C HIS A 318 -1.75 -12.79 -4.96
N LEU A 319 -2.87 -12.10 -5.18
CA LEU A 319 -4.20 -12.69 -5.23
C LEU A 319 -4.74 -12.58 -6.66
N PHE A 320 -4.82 -13.71 -7.35
CA PHE A 320 -5.41 -13.81 -8.68
C PHE A 320 -6.82 -14.35 -8.56
N ILE A 321 -7.79 -13.66 -9.17
CA ILE A 321 -9.18 -14.12 -9.22
C ILE A 321 -9.67 -14.18 -10.67
N SER A 322 -10.69 -14.99 -10.93
CA SER A 322 -11.28 -15.13 -12.27
C SER A 322 -12.17 -13.97 -12.69
N SER A 323 -12.64 -13.14 -11.75
CA SER A 323 -13.43 -11.94 -12.05
C SER A 323 -13.28 -10.82 -11.03
N MET A 324 -12.92 -9.61 -11.47
CA MET A 324 -12.90 -8.39 -10.67
C MET A 324 -14.27 -7.95 -10.17
N LYS A 325 -15.36 -8.48 -10.74
CA LYS A 325 -16.72 -8.24 -10.22
C LYS A 325 -16.89 -8.82 -8.81
N GLU A 326 -16.11 -9.84 -8.46
CA GLU A 326 -16.14 -10.50 -7.16
C GLU A 326 -15.06 -9.98 -6.20
N PHE A 327 -14.41 -8.85 -6.50
CA PHE A 327 -13.37 -8.25 -5.65
C PHE A 327 -13.83 -8.01 -4.20
N GLY A 328 -15.08 -7.59 -3.99
CA GLY A 328 -15.66 -7.43 -2.67
C GLY A 328 -15.75 -8.75 -1.89
N LEU A 329 -16.22 -9.82 -2.54
CA LEU A 329 -16.30 -11.16 -1.97
C LEU A 329 -14.90 -11.72 -1.66
N ALA A 330 -13.93 -11.51 -2.55
CA ALA A 330 -12.54 -11.91 -2.33
C ALA A 330 -11.97 -11.26 -1.06
N ASN A 331 -12.24 -9.96 -0.84
CA ASN A 331 -11.81 -9.23 0.34
C ASN A 331 -12.49 -9.72 1.63
N GLU A 332 -13.79 -10.02 1.58
CA GLU A 332 -14.54 -10.59 2.71
C GLU A 332 -13.94 -11.93 3.17
N ILE A 333 -13.62 -12.82 2.22
CA ILE A 333 -13.00 -14.10 2.53
C ILE A 333 -11.57 -13.89 3.04
N TYR A 334 -10.79 -13.03 2.37
CA TYR A 334 -9.39 -12.77 2.73
C TYR A 334 -9.26 -12.32 4.20
N VAL A 335 -10.10 -11.39 4.65
CA VAL A 335 -10.03 -10.87 6.03
C VAL A 335 -10.41 -11.91 7.08
N SER A 336 -11.15 -12.97 6.71
CA SER A 336 -11.42 -14.09 7.64
C SER A 336 -10.17 -14.93 7.95
N PHE A 337 -9.18 -14.95 7.05
CA PHE A 337 -7.91 -15.67 7.23
C PHE A 337 -6.82 -14.77 7.78
N ILE A 338 -6.66 -13.56 7.23
CA ILE A 338 -5.57 -12.64 7.52
C ILE A 338 -6.12 -11.46 8.31
N THR A 339 -6.13 -11.62 9.63
CA THR A 339 -6.64 -10.63 10.59
C THR A 339 -5.50 -9.88 11.27
N GLU A 340 -5.79 -8.72 11.85
CA GLU A 340 -4.83 -8.02 12.70
C GLU A 340 -4.37 -8.86 13.89
N GLN A 341 -5.25 -9.71 14.43
CA GLN A 341 -4.93 -10.64 15.53
C GLN A 341 -3.90 -11.69 15.11
N LYS A 342 -4.03 -12.25 13.89
CA LYS A 342 -3.07 -13.21 13.34
C LYS A 342 -1.79 -12.54 12.81
N CYS A 343 -1.82 -11.23 12.61
CA CYS A 343 -0.73 -10.43 12.06
C CYS A 343 -0.36 -9.25 12.99
N PRO A 344 0.13 -9.51 14.21
CA PRO A 344 0.45 -8.45 15.18
C PRO A 344 1.58 -7.51 14.73
N LEU A 345 2.37 -7.88 13.71
CA LEU A 345 3.38 -7.02 13.07
C LEU A 345 2.86 -6.26 11.84
N GLY A 346 1.56 -6.37 11.54
CA GLY A 346 0.93 -5.79 10.34
C GLY A 346 0.58 -6.85 9.30
N VAL A 347 -0.54 -6.64 8.62
CA VAL A 347 -0.99 -7.47 7.49
C VAL A 347 -0.03 -7.30 6.30
N PRO A 348 0.16 -8.32 5.45
CA PRO A 348 1.06 -8.23 4.30
C PRO A 348 0.59 -7.20 3.26
N SER A 349 1.52 -6.74 2.42
CA SER A 349 1.18 -6.00 1.21
C SER A 349 0.62 -6.93 0.14
N ARG A 350 -0.16 -6.40 -0.81
CA ARG A 350 -0.93 -7.23 -1.75
C ARG A 350 -1.14 -6.57 -3.11
N SER A 351 -1.13 -7.35 -4.17
CA SER A 351 -1.78 -7.01 -5.45
C SER A 351 -2.91 -7.99 -5.74
N THR A 352 -3.98 -7.49 -6.35
CA THR A 352 -5.13 -8.31 -6.72
C THR A 352 -5.56 -7.99 -8.14
N VAL A 353 -5.42 -8.95 -9.06
CA VAL A 353 -5.71 -8.75 -10.49
C VAL A 353 -6.53 -9.92 -11.04
N GLU A 354 -7.29 -9.65 -12.10
CA GLU A 354 -8.11 -10.65 -12.76
C GLU A 354 -7.30 -11.32 -13.86
N LEU A 355 -7.22 -12.64 -13.80
CA LEU A 355 -6.51 -13.46 -14.78
C LEU A 355 -7.44 -14.53 -15.36
N PRO A 356 -7.15 -15.06 -16.55
CA PRO A 356 -7.98 -16.06 -17.23
C PRO A 356 -7.84 -17.48 -16.61
N LEU A 357 -7.95 -17.60 -15.29
CA LEU A 357 -7.70 -18.82 -14.52
C LEU A 357 -8.58 -20.01 -14.96
N VAL A 358 -9.88 -19.75 -15.16
CA VAL A 358 -10.85 -20.79 -15.54
C VAL A 358 -10.52 -21.38 -16.92
N GLN A 359 -9.99 -20.56 -17.84
CA GLN A 359 -9.68 -20.99 -19.21
C GLN A 359 -8.53 -22.00 -19.26
N VAL A 360 -7.68 -22.00 -18.23
CA VAL A 360 -6.54 -22.92 -18.09
C VAL A 360 -6.72 -23.94 -16.98
N GLY A 361 -7.92 -24.04 -16.40
CA GLY A 361 -8.27 -25.03 -15.39
C GLY A 361 -7.71 -24.78 -13.98
N LEU A 362 -7.44 -23.52 -13.61
CA LEU A 362 -6.92 -23.14 -12.27
C LEU A 362 -8.02 -22.69 -11.27
N GLY A 363 -9.27 -23.11 -11.49
CA GLY A 363 -10.41 -22.68 -10.70
C GLY A 363 -10.64 -21.16 -10.78
N ASN A 364 -11.28 -20.60 -9.74
CA ASN A 364 -11.63 -19.19 -9.66
C ASN A 364 -10.66 -18.33 -8.84
N ALA A 365 -9.71 -18.95 -8.13
CA ALA A 365 -8.72 -18.25 -7.31
C ALA A 365 -7.36 -18.98 -7.33
N SER A 366 -6.30 -18.19 -7.43
CA SER A 366 -4.91 -18.61 -7.24
C SER A 366 -4.21 -17.57 -6.35
N VAL A 367 -3.44 -18.03 -5.38
CA VAL A 367 -2.76 -17.18 -4.41
C VAL A 367 -1.29 -17.56 -4.34
N GLU A 368 -0.40 -16.57 -4.42
CA GLU A 368 1.01 -16.73 -4.09
C GLU A 368 1.36 -15.83 -2.90
N VAL A 369 1.97 -16.39 -1.88
CA VAL A 369 2.43 -15.65 -0.69
C VAL A 369 3.94 -15.69 -0.59
N LEU A 370 4.57 -14.55 -0.28
CA LEU A 370 5.98 -14.48 0.08
C LEU A 370 6.11 -14.60 1.61
N VAL A 371 6.92 -15.53 2.09
CA VAL A 371 7.02 -15.94 3.49
C VAL A 371 8.47 -15.87 3.96
N THR A 372 8.68 -15.35 5.17
CA THR A 372 9.99 -15.36 5.84
C THR A 372 9.95 -16.21 7.11
N ASN A 373 11.05 -16.88 7.42
CA ASN A 373 11.21 -17.57 8.70
C ASN A 373 11.39 -16.60 9.88
N GLU A 374 11.60 -15.31 9.62
CA GLU A 374 11.87 -14.30 10.63
C GLU A 374 10.64 -13.45 10.94
N GLN A 375 10.45 -13.08 12.21
CA GLN A 375 9.38 -12.17 12.63
C GLN A 375 9.87 -10.73 12.76
N ALA A 376 10.55 -10.23 11.72
CA ALA A 376 11.07 -8.87 11.66
C ALA A 376 10.58 -8.19 10.38
N LYS A 377 9.50 -7.41 10.47
CA LYS A 377 9.00 -6.62 9.34
C LYS A 377 8.43 -5.28 9.80
N ARG A 378 8.55 -4.26 8.96
CA ARG A 378 7.95 -2.94 9.17
C ARG A 378 6.89 -2.71 8.10
N VAL A 379 5.66 -2.44 8.53
CA VAL A 379 4.49 -2.36 7.65
C VAL A 379 3.93 -0.95 7.65
N LEU A 380 3.63 -0.42 6.46
CA LEU A 380 2.84 0.81 6.30
C LEU A 380 1.42 0.43 5.90
N HIS A 381 0.46 0.77 6.76
CA HIS A 381 -0.96 0.54 6.52
C HIS A 381 -1.71 1.88 6.63
N VAL A 382 -2.16 2.39 5.49
CA VAL A 382 -2.96 3.61 5.36
C VAL A 382 -4.42 3.22 5.24
N GLN A 383 -5.17 3.39 6.32
CA GLN A 383 -6.60 3.04 6.40
C GLN A 383 -7.48 4.29 6.28
N SER A 384 -7.07 5.41 6.88
CA SER A 384 -7.78 6.68 6.69
C SER A 384 -7.64 7.21 5.25
N ILE A 385 -8.72 7.81 4.74
CA ILE A 385 -8.64 8.68 3.56
C ILE A 385 -7.86 9.94 3.94
N SER A 386 -6.86 10.29 3.15
CA SER A 386 -5.90 11.38 3.43
C SER A 386 -5.54 12.15 2.16
N CYS A 387 -4.70 13.18 2.26
CA CYS A 387 -4.24 13.94 1.10
C CYS A 387 -2.85 13.52 0.58
N TRP A 388 -2.12 12.64 1.28
CA TRP A 388 -0.73 12.33 0.94
C TRP A 388 -0.59 11.01 0.18
N ALA A 389 -1.39 9.98 0.52
CA ALA A 389 -1.39 8.69 -0.16
C ALA A 389 -2.79 8.04 -0.12
N PRO A 390 -3.15 7.23 -1.13
CA PRO A 390 -4.43 6.56 -1.18
C PRO A 390 -4.56 5.52 -0.06
N SER A 391 -5.76 5.45 0.54
CA SER A 391 -6.12 4.39 1.47
C SER A 391 -6.21 3.03 0.76
N CYS A 392 -6.01 1.94 1.50
CA CYS A 392 -6.19 0.61 0.94
C CYS A 392 -7.66 0.38 0.56
N ILE A 393 -7.91 -0.10 -0.66
CA ILE A 393 -9.26 -0.46 -1.11
C ILE A 393 -9.67 -1.90 -0.69
N GLY A 394 -8.89 -2.52 0.19
CA GLY A 394 -9.10 -3.87 0.71
C GLY A 394 -8.21 -4.15 1.93
N PRO A 395 -8.33 -5.35 2.54
CA PRO A 395 -7.65 -5.69 3.79
C PRO A 395 -6.17 -6.07 3.57
N TYR A 396 -5.31 -5.10 3.24
CA TYR A 396 -3.88 -5.30 3.02
C TYR A 396 -3.11 -4.03 3.41
N SER A 397 -1.78 -4.10 3.45
CA SER A 397 -0.92 -2.93 3.70
C SER A 397 -0.34 -2.34 2.40
N GLN A 398 -0.04 -1.04 2.38
CA GLN A 398 0.58 -0.39 1.22
C GLN A 398 1.98 -0.92 0.94
N ALA A 399 2.74 -1.24 1.99
CA ALA A 399 4.08 -1.80 1.83
C ALA A 399 4.57 -2.55 3.07
N THR A 400 5.41 -3.55 2.83
CA THR A 400 6.08 -4.34 3.87
C THR A 400 7.59 -4.32 3.63
N LEU A 401 8.35 -3.75 4.57
CA LEU A 401 9.81 -3.79 4.59
C LEU A 401 10.28 -5.00 5.41
N HIS A 402 11.11 -5.84 4.82
CA HIS A 402 11.79 -6.95 5.49
C HIS A 402 13.26 -6.96 5.07
N GLY A 403 14.16 -6.98 6.05
CA GLY A 403 15.59 -6.76 5.79
C GLY A 403 15.80 -5.44 5.07
N GLU A 404 16.41 -5.51 3.88
CA GLU A 404 16.70 -4.36 3.02
C GLU A 404 15.74 -4.26 1.82
N ILE A 405 14.62 -5.01 1.80
CA ILE A 405 13.70 -5.03 0.66
C ILE A 405 12.30 -4.56 1.06
N LEU A 406 11.82 -3.53 0.37
CA LEU A 406 10.45 -3.01 0.50
C LEU A 406 9.55 -3.63 -0.58
N TYR A 407 8.59 -4.45 -0.15
CA TYR A 407 7.57 -5.03 -1.00
C TYR A 407 6.32 -4.15 -1.00
N MET A 408 6.11 -3.38 -2.07
CA MET A 408 4.96 -2.49 -2.19
C MET A 408 3.77 -3.22 -2.81
N ALA A 409 2.58 -2.94 -2.28
CA ALA A 409 1.30 -3.36 -2.86
C ALA A 409 1.08 -2.73 -4.24
N GLY A 410 0.11 -3.25 -4.97
CA GLY A 410 -0.37 -2.64 -6.20
C GLY A 410 -0.80 -1.19 -5.99
N GLN A 411 -0.18 -0.26 -6.72
CA GLN A 411 -0.49 1.15 -6.69
C GLN A 411 -1.30 1.52 -7.93
N LEU A 412 -2.50 2.05 -7.69
CA LEU A 412 -3.39 2.57 -8.72
C LEU A 412 -3.26 4.09 -8.81
N GLY A 413 -3.68 4.64 -9.95
CA GLY A 413 -3.85 6.08 -10.17
C GLY A 413 -5.06 6.65 -9.42
N LEU A 414 -5.16 6.41 -8.12
CA LEU A 414 -6.21 6.94 -7.25
C LEU A 414 -5.80 8.31 -6.72
N ASP A 415 -6.70 9.30 -6.84
CA ASP A 415 -6.58 10.57 -6.15
C ASP A 415 -6.79 10.35 -4.65
N PRO A 416 -5.77 10.56 -3.78
CA PRO A 416 -5.85 10.22 -2.35
C PRO A 416 -7.06 10.78 -1.59
N PRO A 417 -7.43 12.07 -1.72
CA PRO A 417 -8.54 12.61 -0.93
C PRO A 417 -9.91 12.14 -1.39
N THR A 418 -10.08 11.75 -2.67
CA THR A 418 -11.38 11.32 -3.21
C THR A 418 -11.50 9.81 -3.39
N MET A 419 -10.38 9.07 -3.41
CA MET A 419 -10.31 7.63 -3.67
C MET A 419 -10.94 7.22 -5.03
N LYS A 420 -10.91 8.14 -6.01
CA LYS A 420 -11.36 7.93 -7.39
C LYS A 420 -10.16 7.82 -8.32
N LEU A 421 -10.30 7.03 -9.39
CA LEU A 421 -9.32 7.01 -10.47
C LEU A 421 -9.25 8.40 -11.11
N CYS A 422 -8.05 8.87 -11.42
CA CYS A 422 -7.90 10.15 -12.10
C CYS A 422 -8.49 10.10 -13.52
N PRO A 423 -9.11 11.19 -13.99
CA PRO A 423 -9.49 11.31 -15.39
C PRO A 423 -8.22 11.42 -16.26
N GLY A 424 -8.32 11.07 -17.54
CA GLY A 424 -7.22 11.22 -18.50
C GLY A 424 -6.73 9.93 -19.13
N GLY A 425 -7.30 8.77 -18.75
CA GLY A 425 -6.97 7.48 -19.36
C GLY A 425 -5.70 6.85 -18.78
N PRO A 426 -5.10 5.89 -19.50
CA PRO A 426 -4.07 5.00 -18.95
C PRO A 426 -2.75 5.71 -18.57
N THR A 427 -2.33 6.72 -19.32
CA THR A 427 -1.11 7.50 -19.04
C THR A 427 -1.26 8.35 -17.77
N ALA A 428 -2.40 9.04 -17.61
CA ALA A 428 -2.71 9.80 -16.41
C ALA A 428 -2.79 8.90 -15.16
N GLU A 429 -3.39 7.72 -15.30
CA GLU A 429 -3.43 6.72 -14.23
C GLU A 429 -2.02 6.23 -13.84
N LEU A 430 -1.17 5.96 -14.83
CA LEU A 430 0.23 5.58 -14.60
C LEU A 430 1.01 6.67 -13.85
N GLU A 431 0.94 7.92 -14.31
CA GLU A 431 1.64 9.03 -13.64
C GLU A 431 1.20 9.19 -12.18
N LEU A 432 -0.11 9.11 -11.91
CA LEU A 432 -0.61 9.23 -10.55
C LEU A 432 -0.24 8.02 -9.70
N ALA A 433 -0.21 6.82 -10.29
CA ALA A 433 0.26 5.62 -9.61
C ALA A 433 1.75 5.73 -9.22
N LEU A 434 2.59 6.32 -10.08
CA LEU A 434 4.00 6.62 -9.78
C LEU A 434 4.13 7.61 -8.63
N ARG A 435 3.36 8.70 -8.64
CA ARG A 435 3.34 9.68 -7.54
C ARG A 435 2.87 9.07 -6.22
N ASN A 436 1.84 8.22 -6.26
CA ASN A 436 1.37 7.48 -5.10
C ASN A 436 2.44 6.51 -4.57
N SER A 437 3.15 5.83 -5.46
CA SER A 437 4.27 4.95 -5.10
C SER A 437 5.41 5.72 -4.44
N GLU A 438 5.76 6.90 -4.96
CA GLU A 438 6.77 7.77 -4.37
C GLU A 438 6.37 8.26 -2.98
N ALA A 439 5.10 8.64 -2.78
CA ALA A 439 4.60 9.04 -1.46
C ALA A 439 4.73 7.90 -0.43
N VAL A 440 4.41 6.66 -0.83
CA VAL A 440 4.56 5.47 0.03
C VAL A 440 6.05 5.16 0.27
N ALA A 441 6.92 5.27 -0.73
CA ALA A 441 8.37 5.06 -0.59
C ALA A 441 8.99 6.07 0.40
N ASN A 442 8.59 7.34 0.32
CA ASN A 442 9.07 8.40 1.22
C ASN A 442 8.77 8.11 2.69
N ALA A 443 7.68 7.39 2.99
CA ALA A 443 7.37 6.96 4.36
C ALA A 443 8.39 5.95 4.95
N PHE A 444 9.21 5.33 4.10
CA PHE A 444 10.32 4.46 4.49
C PHE A 444 11.69 5.13 4.39
N GLY A 445 11.75 6.41 4.01
CA GLY A 445 13.00 7.16 3.83
C GLY A 445 13.74 6.82 2.53
N CYS A 446 13.02 6.34 1.51
CA CYS A 446 13.55 5.99 0.20
C CYS A 446 12.71 6.61 -0.93
N SER A 447 13.19 6.53 -2.17
CA SER A 447 12.50 7.04 -3.36
C SER A 447 12.42 5.96 -4.44
N ILE A 448 11.32 5.89 -5.18
CA ILE A 448 11.21 4.98 -6.32
C ILE A 448 12.22 5.31 -7.42
N PHE A 449 12.72 6.56 -7.47
CA PHE A 449 13.67 7.01 -8.48
C PHE A 449 15.11 6.58 -8.20
N SER A 450 15.45 6.26 -6.94
CA SER A 450 16.82 5.91 -6.54
C SER A 450 16.95 4.52 -5.93
N SER A 451 15.84 3.89 -5.56
CA SER A 451 15.84 2.66 -4.75
C SER A 451 15.18 1.46 -5.45
N ALA A 452 14.59 1.64 -6.63
CA ALA A 452 13.87 0.55 -7.29
C ALA A 452 14.79 -0.52 -7.87
N ILE A 453 14.39 -1.78 -7.69
CA ILE A 453 15.05 -2.96 -8.27
C ILE A 453 14.21 -3.63 -9.37
N HIS A 454 12.88 -3.56 -9.21
CA HIS A 454 11.93 -4.20 -10.11
C HIS A 454 10.60 -3.45 -10.14
N PHE A 455 10.02 -3.32 -11.34
CA PHE A 455 8.67 -2.87 -11.58
C PHE A 455 7.89 -3.95 -12.30
N LEU A 456 6.79 -4.39 -11.68
CA LEU A 456 5.74 -5.14 -12.36
C LEU A 456 4.59 -4.18 -12.68
N VAL A 457 4.31 -3.99 -13.96
CA VAL A 457 3.27 -3.09 -14.45
C VAL A 457 2.13 -3.94 -14.98
N TYR A 458 1.01 -3.97 -14.26
CA TYR A 458 -0.20 -4.60 -14.75
C TYR A 458 -0.95 -3.60 -15.63
N CYS A 459 -1.22 -4.02 -16.87
CA CYS A 459 -2.02 -3.28 -17.84
C CYS A 459 -3.34 -4.00 -18.08
N SER A 460 -4.41 -3.25 -18.31
CA SER A 460 -5.67 -3.84 -18.76
C SER A 460 -5.50 -4.46 -20.15
N ALA A 461 -5.97 -5.70 -20.32
CA ALA A 461 -5.98 -6.39 -21.60
C ALA A 461 -6.87 -5.68 -22.65
N HIS A 462 -7.74 -4.76 -22.21
CA HIS A 462 -8.61 -3.97 -23.07
C HIS A 462 -7.95 -2.74 -23.68
N LEU A 463 -6.69 -2.43 -23.34
CA LEU A 463 -5.94 -1.35 -23.98
C LEU A 463 -5.73 -1.61 -25.47
N THR A 464 -5.94 -0.60 -26.27
CA THR A 464 -5.59 -0.59 -27.70
C THR A 464 -4.08 -0.56 -27.89
N SER A 465 -3.59 -0.91 -29.09
CA SER A 465 -2.15 -0.88 -29.37
C SER A 465 -1.53 0.51 -29.20
N SER A 466 -2.24 1.59 -29.54
CA SER A 466 -1.78 2.97 -29.33
C SER A 466 -1.63 3.29 -27.84
N GLU A 467 -2.64 2.94 -27.04
CA GLU A 467 -2.61 3.19 -25.60
C GLU A 467 -1.50 2.40 -24.89
N LYS A 468 -1.19 1.19 -25.38
CA LYS A 468 -0.04 0.40 -24.90
C LYS A 468 1.27 1.15 -25.10
N GLU A 469 1.52 1.60 -26.34
CA GLU A 469 2.72 2.37 -26.70
C GLU A 469 2.81 3.68 -25.89
N GLU A 470 1.69 4.36 -25.68
CA GLU A 470 1.61 5.57 -24.86
C GLU A 470 1.97 5.31 -23.39
N VAL A 471 1.49 4.21 -22.80
CA VAL A 471 1.83 3.81 -21.41
C VAL A 471 3.33 3.54 -21.27
N GLU A 472 3.92 2.81 -22.22
CA GLU A 472 5.36 2.52 -22.20
C GLU A 472 6.18 3.79 -22.39
N HIS A 473 5.81 4.64 -23.37
CA HIS A 473 6.46 5.91 -23.58
C HIS A 473 6.39 6.78 -22.33
N GLU A 474 5.24 6.87 -21.67
CA GLU A 474 5.04 7.66 -20.46
C GLU A 474 5.87 7.13 -19.28
N LEU A 475 5.92 5.80 -19.08
CA LEU A 475 6.79 5.21 -18.06
C LEU A 475 8.26 5.58 -18.33
N HIS A 476 8.68 5.50 -19.59
CA HIS A 476 10.03 5.89 -19.96
C HIS A 476 10.29 7.38 -19.72
N SER A 477 9.40 8.26 -20.17
CA SER A 477 9.60 9.71 -20.12
C SER A 477 9.45 10.32 -18.74
N SER A 478 8.52 9.82 -17.91
CA SER A 478 8.25 10.36 -16.58
C SER A 478 9.07 9.68 -15.49
N TYR A 479 9.38 8.39 -15.64
CA TYR A 479 10.11 7.63 -14.64
C TYR A 479 11.56 7.34 -15.05
N VAL A 480 11.78 6.61 -16.15
CA VAL A 480 13.11 6.06 -16.50
C VAL A 480 14.15 7.15 -16.74
N THR A 481 13.77 8.26 -17.38
CA THR A 481 14.65 9.42 -17.63
C THR A 481 15.10 10.14 -16.35
N ASN A 482 14.32 10.02 -15.27
CA ASN A 482 14.55 10.70 -14.00
C ASN A 482 15.19 9.80 -12.93
N LEU A 483 15.60 8.59 -13.31
CA LEU A 483 16.22 7.62 -12.40
C LEU A 483 17.61 8.09 -11.94
N ASP A 484 17.84 7.98 -10.63
CA ASP A 484 19.16 8.14 -10.01
C ASP A 484 19.76 6.77 -9.69
N CYS A 485 20.49 6.22 -10.65
CA CYS A 485 21.18 4.94 -10.51
C CYS A 485 22.53 5.04 -9.76
N SER A 486 22.86 6.18 -9.15
CA SER A 486 24.16 6.34 -8.45
C SER A 486 24.34 5.35 -7.30
N ASN A 487 23.25 4.98 -6.62
CA ASN A 487 23.26 4.07 -5.48
C ASN A 487 23.05 2.60 -5.86
N THR A 488 22.30 2.32 -6.93
CA THR A 488 21.93 0.96 -7.36
C THR A 488 22.82 0.41 -8.47
N GLY A 489 23.49 1.26 -9.23
CA GLY A 489 24.44 0.90 -10.29
C GLY A 489 23.82 0.50 -11.63
N SER A 490 22.53 0.13 -11.68
CA SER A 490 21.84 -0.20 -12.93
C SER A 490 20.36 0.17 -12.90
N PHE A 491 19.74 0.26 -14.08
CA PHE A 491 18.29 0.48 -14.22
C PHE A 491 17.50 -0.67 -13.56
N PRO A 492 16.32 -0.39 -12.98
CA PRO A 492 15.44 -1.44 -12.48
C PRO A 492 14.91 -2.29 -13.64
N THR A 493 14.65 -3.55 -13.36
CA THR A 493 13.97 -4.44 -14.31
C THR A 493 12.49 -4.08 -14.43
N ILE A 494 11.92 -4.06 -15.64
CA ILE A 494 10.51 -3.74 -15.89
C ILE A 494 9.83 -4.89 -16.62
N LEU A 495 8.70 -5.36 -16.09
CA LEU A 495 7.85 -6.38 -16.69
C LEU A 495 6.42 -5.85 -16.83
N TYR A 496 5.89 -5.88 -18.05
CA TYR A 496 4.48 -5.60 -18.32
C TYR A 496 3.69 -6.91 -18.33
N VAL A 497 2.52 -6.91 -17.68
CA VAL A 497 1.58 -8.03 -17.66
C VAL A 497 0.18 -7.54 -18.00
N PHE A 498 -0.43 -8.11 -19.04
CA PHE A 498 -1.79 -7.79 -19.44
C PHE A 498 -2.78 -8.69 -18.71
N ALA A 499 -3.45 -8.09 -17.72
CA ALA A 499 -4.48 -8.71 -16.90
C ALA A 499 -5.87 -8.49 -17.52
N SER A 500 -6.77 -9.46 -17.34
CA SER A 500 -8.15 -9.36 -17.86
C SER A 500 -8.93 -8.22 -17.20
N GLY A 501 -8.58 -7.85 -15.98
CA GLY A 501 -9.18 -6.72 -15.27
C GLY A 501 -8.36 -6.30 -14.05
N LEU A 502 -8.42 -5.01 -13.73
CA LEU A 502 -7.77 -4.42 -12.56
C LEU A 502 -8.82 -3.88 -11.58
N PRO A 503 -8.49 -3.71 -10.29
CA PRO A 503 -9.42 -3.17 -9.32
C PRO A 503 -9.94 -1.80 -9.76
N LYS A 504 -11.20 -1.49 -9.41
CA LYS A 504 -11.91 -0.26 -9.81
C LYS A 504 -12.09 -0.09 -11.34
N GLY A 505 -11.72 -1.06 -12.15
CA GLY A 505 -11.73 -0.94 -13.61
C GLY A 505 -10.60 -0.06 -14.14
N ALA A 506 -9.49 0.06 -13.39
CA ALA A 506 -8.32 0.80 -13.81
C ALA A 506 -7.69 0.22 -15.07
N TYR A 507 -6.95 1.06 -15.77
CA TYR A 507 -6.15 0.67 -16.93
C TYR A 507 -4.74 0.21 -16.55
N VAL A 508 -4.16 0.80 -15.51
CA VAL A 508 -2.78 0.51 -15.08
C VAL A 508 -2.67 0.39 -13.55
N GLU A 509 -1.95 -0.63 -13.09
CA GLU A 509 -1.50 -0.79 -11.70
C GLU A 509 0.02 -1.03 -11.71
N ILE A 510 0.78 -0.32 -10.86
CA ILE A 510 2.21 -0.54 -10.72
C ILE A 510 2.55 -1.19 -9.39
N LYS A 511 3.48 -2.14 -9.42
CA LYS A 511 3.99 -2.84 -8.25
C LYS A 511 5.51 -2.75 -8.22
N PRO A 512 6.07 -1.71 -7.58
CA PRO A 512 7.51 -1.59 -7.38
C PRO A 512 8.01 -2.49 -6.24
N VAL A 513 9.26 -2.95 -6.39
CA VAL A 513 10.07 -3.53 -5.30
C VAL A 513 11.29 -2.64 -5.15
N LEU A 514 11.58 -2.19 -3.92
CA LEU A 514 12.68 -1.27 -3.63
C LEU A 514 13.72 -1.89 -2.70
N TYR A 515 14.98 -1.49 -2.87
CA TYR A 515 16.07 -1.75 -1.94
C TYR A 515 16.25 -0.56 -0.99
N VAL A 516 16.13 -0.81 0.31
CA VAL A 516 16.25 0.20 1.37
C VAL A 516 17.44 -0.20 2.26
N PRO A 517 18.62 0.42 2.09
CA PRO A 517 19.79 0.07 2.89
C PRO A 517 19.55 0.33 4.37
N THR A 518 20.08 -0.54 5.23
CA THR A 518 20.02 -0.33 6.69
C THR A 518 21.02 0.76 7.10
N ASN A 519 20.57 1.76 7.88
CA ASN A 519 21.41 2.87 8.36
C ASN A 519 22.46 2.48 9.43
N ASP A 520 22.65 1.18 9.68
CA ASP A 520 23.64 0.69 10.63
C ASP A 520 25.03 0.65 9.98
N GLY A 521 25.65 1.84 9.94
CA GLY A 521 27.10 2.00 9.98
C GLY A 521 27.80 2.04 8.63
N VAL A 522 28.51 3.15 8.42
CA VAL A 522 29.84 3.26 7.80
C VAL A 522 30.03 2.43 6.54
N VAL A 523 30.21 3.12 5.41
CA VAL A 523 30.86 2.65 4.19
C VAL A 523 31.85 1.52 4.51
N ALA A 524 31.36 0.29 4.42
CA ALA A 524 32.21 -0.87 4.40
C ALA A 524 32.67 -0.95 2.95
N THR A 525 33.73 -0.21 2.62
CA THR A 525 34.71 -0.67 1.64
C THR A 525 35.24 -2.01 2.14
N ARG A 526 34.43 -3.06 2.04
CA ARG A 526 34.89 -4.43 2.11
C ARG A 526 35.42 -4.73 0.72
N GLU A 527 36.70 -5.04 0.72
CA GLU A 527 37.48 -5.53 -0.40
C GLU A 527 36.62 -6.48 -1.25
N LEU A 528 36.72 -6.34 -2.58
CA LEU A 528 36.39 -7.43 -3.48
C LEU A 528 37.16 -8.65 -2.99
N GLU A 529 36.52 -9.53 -2.22
CA GLU A 529 36.92 -10.92 -2.21
C GLU A 529 36.70 -11.38 -3.64
N ALA A 530 37.83 -11.52 -4.36
CA ALA A 530 37.87 -12.07 -5.69
C ALA A 530 36.99 -13.32 -5.70
N GLY A 531 35.90 -13.25 -6.46
CA GLY A 531 34.92 -14.32 -6.57
C GLY A 531 35.67 -15.63 -6.75
N GLY A 532 35.37 -16.60 -5.87
CA GLY A 532 35.71 -17.98 -6.16
C GLY A 532 35.24 -18.27 -7.57
N SER A 533 36.18 -18.63 -8.44
CA SER A 533 35.90 -19.04 -9.81
C SER A 533 34.95 -20.25 -9.75
N TRP A 534 33.65 -20.01 -9.86
CA TRP A 534 32.68 -21.06 -10.15
C TRP A 534 32.88 -21.40 -11.63
N GLN A 535 33.81 -22.31 -11.92
CA GLN A 535 33.94 -22.87 -13.25
C GLN A 535 32.66 -23.66 -13.55
N ALA A 536 31.75 -23.04 -14.33
CA ALA A 536 30.68 -23.75 -15.01
C ALA A 536 31.27 -24.59 -16.16
N SER A 537 32.11 -25.59 -15.83
CA SER A 537 32.80 -26.45 -16.80
C SER A 537 31.97 -27.69 -17.14
N SER A 538 30.65 -27.53 -17.31
CA SER A 538 29.79 -28.60 -17.78
C SER A 538 29.76 -28.64 -19.31
N LYS A 539 29.82 -29.85 -19.89
CA LYS A 539 29.60 -30.07 -21.33
C LYS A 539 28.21 -29.61 -21.78
N ALA A 540 27.18 -29.76 -20.95
CA ALA A 540 25.81 -29.35 -21.26
C ALA A 540 25.68 -27.81 -21.29
N PHE A 541 26.25 -27.12 -20.29
CA PHE A 541 26.27 -25.65 -20.29
C PHE A 541 27.02 -25.07 -21.48
N SER A 542 28.15 -25.69 -21.82
CA SER A 542 28.97 -25.30 -22.98
C SER A 542 28.24 -25.55 -24.30
N ALA A 543 27.49 -26.66 -24.40
CA ALA A 543 26.70 -26.99 -25.58
C ALA A 543 25.51 -26.05 -25.77
N TRP A 544 24.78 -25.74 -24.70
CA TRP A 544 23.67 -24.78 -24.73
C TRP A 544 24.18 -23.35 -24.97
N GLY A 545 25.30 -22.96 -24.35
CA GLY A 545 25.94 -21.67 -24.61
C GLY A 545 26.39 -21.50 -26.07
N ALA A 546 26.90 -22.57 -26.70
CA ALA A 546 27.24 -22.56 -28.12
C ALA A 546 25.98 -22.55 -29.03
N GLN A 547 24.87 -23.11 -28.58
CA GLN A 547 23.60 -23.12 -29.33
C GLN A 547 22.94 -21.74 -29.39
N TYR A 548 23.14 -20.91 -28.38
CA TYR A 548 22.46 -19.61 -28.22
C TYR A 548 23.39 -18.39 -28.42
N SER A 549 24.63 -18.59 -28.85
CA SER A 549 25.64 -17.52 -28.99
C SER A 549 25.28 -16.43 -30.00
N ASP A 550 24.40 -16.74 -30.96
CA ASP A 550 24.01 -15.84 -32.06
C ASP A 550 22.77 -14.99 -31.74
N LEU A 551 22.27 -15.07 -30.50
CA LEU A 551 21.16 -14.26 -29.98
C LEU A 551 21.71 -12.96 -29.37
N ASP A 552 21.10 -11.83 -29.72
CA ASP A 552 21.38 -10.54 -29.10
C ASP A 552 20.81 -10.49 -27.67
N ASP A 553 21.47 -9.79 -26.75
CA ASP A 553 21.12 -9.78 -25.31
C ASP A 553 19.81 -9.02 -24.99
N SER A 554 19.12 -8.46 -26.00
CA SER A 554 17.86 -7.72 -25.87
C SER A 554 16.68 -8.51 -25.27
N PHE A 555 16.81 -9.83 -25.11
CA PHE A 555 15.82 -10.67 -24.44
C PHE A 555 15.85 -10.59 -22.91
N CYS A 556 16.87 -9.98 -22.30
CA CYS A 556 17.03 -10.00 -20.85
C CYS A 556 17.27 -8.62 -20.25
N GLN A 557 16.62 -8.35 -19.12
CA GLN A 557 16.94 -7.25 -18.21
C GLN A 557 17.47 -7.84 -16.91
N VAL A 558 18.59 -7.33 -16.40
CA VAL A 558 19.19 -7.75 -15.13
C VAL A 558 19.51 -6.53 -14.28
N HIS A 559 19.13 -6.58 -13.01
CA HIS A 559 19.47 -5.58 -12.01
C HIS A 559 20.15 -6.26 -10.83
N THR A 560 21.30 -5.75 -10.39
CA THR A 560 22.03 -6.30 -9.25
C THR A 560 22.46 -5.21 -8.28
N ILE A 561 22.48 -5.54 -6.98
CA ILE A 561 22.96 -4.64 -5.93
C ILE A 561 24.02 -5.36 -5.12
N GLY A 562 25.29 -4.95 -5.29
CA GLY A 562 26.42 -5.35 -4.44
C GLY A 562 26.56 -6.85 -4.17
N GLY A 563 26.15 -7.71 -5.12
CA GLY A 563 26.11 -9.17 -4.94
C GLY A 563 25.11 -9.70 -3.91
N LYS A 564 24.25 -8.82 -3.35
CA LYS A 564 23.20 -9.12 -2.37
C LYS A 564 21.85 -9.45 -3.02
N ILE A 565 21.49 -8.70 -4.05
CA ILE A 565 20.22 -8.84 -4.78
C ILE A 565 20.50 -9.04 -6.27
N CYS A 566 19.72 -9.92 -6.89
CA CYS A 566 19.65 -10.09 -8.34
C CYS A 566 18.18 -10.18 -8.76
N SER A 567 17.73 -9.21 -9.56
CA SER A 567 16.43 -9.22 -10.23
C SER A 567 16.65 -9.42 -11.72
N ALA A 568 15.87 -10.29 -12.35
CA ALA A 568 15.97 -10.54 -13.78
C ALA A 568 14.61 -10.75 -14.44
N VAL A 569 14.49 -10.23 -15.66
CA VAL A 569 13.37 -10.51 -16.56
C VAL A 569 13.94 -11.11 -17.84
N VAL A 570 13.43 -12.27 -18.25
CA VAL A 570 13.81 -12.95 -19.50
C VAL A 570 12.58 -13.08 -20.38
N SER A 571 12.64 -12.53 -21.59
CA SER A 571 11.50 -12.37 -22.49
C SER A 571 11.76 -13.06 -23.83
N VAL A 572 10.87 -13.97 -24.21
CA VAL A 572 10.97 -14.74 -25.45
C VAL A 572 9.99 -14.19 -26.48
N THR A 573 10.49 -13.31 -27.34
CA THR A 573 9.73 -12.76 -28.47
C THR A 573 9.54 -13.81 -29.58
N ASN A 574 8.62 -13.55 -30.52
CA ASN A 574 8.49 -14.35 -31.74
C ASN A 574 9.80 -14.47 -32.54
N ALA A 575 10.60 -13.41 -32.60
CA ALA A 575 11.88 -13.42 -33.32
C ALA A 575 12.90 -14.36 -32.65
N ILE A 576 12.91 -14.41 -31.32
CA ILE A 576 13.77 -15.30 -30.55
C ILE A 576 13.29 -16.75 -30.68
N ALA A 577 11.99 -16.99 -30.53
CA ALA A 577 11.40 -18.32 -30.67
C ALA A 577 11.62 -18.94 -32.06
N SER A 578 11.53 -18.14 -33.13
CA SER A 578 11.83 -18.61 -34.50
C SER A 578 13.27 -19.12 -34.63
N LYS A 579 14.23 -18.44 -34.01
CA LYS A 579 15.64 -18.85 -34.01
C LYS A 579 15.86 -20.10 -33.17
N ILE A 580 15.26 -20.18 -31.98
CA ILE A 580 15.39 -21.34 -31.07
C ILE A 580 14.78 -22.59 -31.69
N CYS A 581 13.56 -22.49 -32.21
CA CYS A 581 12.85 -23.64 -32.77
C CYS A 581 13.31 -23.99 -34.20
N SER A 582 14.14 -23.14 -34.83
CA SER A 582 14.55 -23.30 -36.24
C SER A 582 13.35 -23.44 -37.19
N THR A 583 12.23 -22.78 -36.87
CA THR A 583 10.99 -22.78 -37.65
C THR A 583 10.56 -21.37 -38.03
N THR A 584 10.04 -21.21 -39.25
CA THR A 584 9.36 -19.99 -39.70
C THR A 584 7.86 -20.00 -39.42
N GLU A 585 7.31 -21.13 -38.99
CA GLU A 585 5.91 -21.25 -38.59
C GLU A 585 5.68 -20.69 -37.18
N GLN A 586 4.75 -19.75 -37.01
CA GLN A 586 4.35 -19.12 -35.75
C GLN A 586 3.53 -20.07 -34.83
N ARG A 587 3.90 -21.36 -34.78
CA ARG A 587 3.23 -22.38 -33.97
C ARG A 587 4.22 -22.94 -32.95
N TYR A 588 4.61 -22.10 -31.99
CA TYR A 588 5.58 -22.45 -30.94
C TYR A 588 4.98 -23.26 -29.77
N TYR A 589 3.75 -23.75 -29.93
CA TYR A 589 2.94 -24.38 -28.89
C TYR A 589 2.87 -25.91 -29.02
N LEU A 590 3.59 -26.47 -29.98
CA LEU A 590 3.87 -27.90 -30.02
C LEU A 590 4.77 -28.25 -28.84
N GLU A 591 4.57 -29.42 -28.25
CA GLU A 591 5.29 -29.87 -27.06
C GLU A 591 6.82 -29.80 -27.23
N GLU A 592 7.34 -30.18 -28.39
CA GLU A 592 8.78 -30.07 -28.72
C GLU A 592 9.31 -28.63 -28.73
N HIS A 593 8.52 -27.69 -29.28
CA HIS A 593 8.89 -26.26 -29.29
C HIS A 593 8.87 -25.70 -27.87
N LEU A 594 7.84 -26.01 -27.09
CA LEU A 594 7.75 -25.59 -25.68
C LEU A 594 8.92 -26.11 -24.85
N LYS A 595 9.34 -27.36 -25.05
CA LYS A 595 10.54 -27.92 -24.41
C LYS A 595 11.80 -27.13 -24.80
N ALA A 596 11.97 -26.80 -26.08
CA ALA A 596 13.12 -26.01 -26.54
C ALA A 596 13.15 -24.59 -25.93
N LEU A 597 11.99 -23.92 -25.86
CA LEU A 597 11.86 -22.60 -25.24
C LEU A 597 12.10 -22.66 -23.72
N ALA A 598 11.56 -23.68 -23.04
CA ALA A 598 11.76 -23.90 -21.62
C ALA A 598 13.25 -24.13 -21.28
N ARG A 599 13.97 -24.95 -22.08
CA ARG A 599 15.42 -25.14 -21.98
C ARG A 599 16.18 -23.83 -22.12
N PHE A 600 15.83 -23.02 -23.12
CA PHE A 600 16.44 -21.71 -23.31
C PHE A 600 16.23 -20.80 -22.09
N CYS A 601 14.98 -20.66 -21.61
CA CYS A 601 14.70 -19.83 -20.44
C CYS A 601 15.45 -20.32 -19.19
N ALA A 602 15.42 -21.63 -18.93
CA ALA A 602 16.10 -22.22 -17.78
C ALA A 602 17.62 -22.00 -17.86
N PHE A 603 18.22 -22.15 -19.05
CA PHE A 603 19.62 -21.85 -19.30
C PHE A 603 19.98 -20.40 -18.97
N GLN A 604 19.20 -19.44 -19.49
CA GLN A 604 19.48 -18.02 -19.30
C GLN A 604 19.34 -17.63 -17.84
N LEU A 605 18.34 -18.14 -17.13
CA LEU A 605 18.21 -17.91 -15.69
C LEU A 605 19.40 -18.49 -14.92
N ALA A 606 19.85 -19.70 -15.26
CA ALA A 606 21.03 -20.31 -14.66
C ALA A 606 22.29 -19.46 -14.89
N LYS A 607 22.49 -19.02 -16.13
CA LYS A 607 23.61 -18.16 -16.53
C LYS A 607 23.60 -16.85 -15.76
N ILE A 608 22.45 -16.17 -15.69
CA ILE A 608 22.30 -14.90 -14.95
C ILE A 608 22.66 -15.08 -13.48
N LEU A 609 22.18 -16.14 -12.83
CA LEU A 609 22.54 -16.42 -11.44
C LEU A 609 24.05 -16.63 -11.29
N ILE A 610 24.65 -17.49 -12.11
CA ILE A 610 26.09 -17.81 -12.05
C ILE A 610 26.95 -16.57 -12.30
N ASP A 611 26.67 -15.83 -13.38
CA ASP A 611 27.44 -14.65 -13.79
C ASP A 611 27.41 -13.55 -12.71
N ASN A 612 26.35 -13.50 -11.90
CA ASN A 612 26.19 -12.54 -10.80
C ASN A 612 26.50 -13.14 -9.41
N GLY A 613 27.03 -14.36 -9.35
CA GLY A 613 27.46 -15.02 -8.12
C GLY A 613 26.33 -15.50 -7.21
N PHE A 614 25.14 -15.73 -7.74
CA PHE A 614 24.00 -16.33 -7.06
C PHE A 614 23.85 -17.81 -7.37
N SER A 615 23.10 -18.50 -6.52
CA SER A 615 22.69 -19.89 -6.71
C SER A 615 21.18 -20.01 -6.64
N TRP A 616 20.65 -21.16 -7.07
CA TRP A 616 19.23 -21.48 -6.95
C TRP A 616 18.71 -21.43 -5.50
N ASP A 617 19.58 -21.68 -4.51
CA ASP A 617 19.24 -21.57 -3.08
C ASP A 617 18.97 -20.13 -2.63
N ASN A 618 19.39 -19.13 -3.42
CA ASN A 618 19.14 -17.72 -3.15
C ASN A 618 17.82 -17.22 -3.75
N LEU A 619 17.08 -18.07 -4.47
CA LEU A 619 15.79 -17.67 -5.04
C LEU A 619 14.79 -17.32 -3.94
N THR A 620 14.11 -16.21 -4.17
CA THR A 620 12.98 -15.74 -3.35
C THR A 620 11.68 -15.86 -4.13
N MET A 621 11.76 -15.74 -5.46
CA MET A 621 10.63 -15.80 -6.38
C MET A 621 11.14 -16.18 -7.77
N LEU A 622 10.37 -17.04 -8.43
CA LEU A 622 10.55 -17.42 -9.83
C LEU A 622 9.17 -17.65 -10.46
N ARG A 623 8.81 -16.82 -11.44
CA ARG A 623 7.54 -16.91 -12.17
C ARG A 623 7.74 -17.00 -13.67
N PHE A 624 6.87 -17.77 -14.30
CA PHE A 624 6.76 -17.87 -15.75
C PHE A 624 5.38 -17.39 -16.18
N TYR A 625 5.35 -16.38 -17.03
CA TYR A 625 4.16 -15.82 -17.64
C TYR A 625 4.03 -16.37 -19.06
N TYR A 626 2.82 -16.77 -19.42
CA TYR A 626 2.52 -17.26 -20.76
C TYR A 626 1.15 -16.80 -21.23
N SER A 627 1.02 -16.54 -22.53
CA SER A 627 -0.25 -16.15 -23.14
C SER A 627 -1.19 -17.34 -23.31
N ILE A 628 -2.44 -17.16 -22.89
CA ILE A 628 -3.52 -18.14 -23.06
C ILE A 628 -4.06 -18.26 -24.49
N GLU A 629 -3.77 -17.31 -25.39
CA GLU A 629 -4.26 -17.33 -26.79
C GLU A 629 -3.86 -18.61 -27.52
N HIS A 630 -2.86 -19.31 -26.99
CA HIS A 630 -2.25 -20.46 -27.61
C HIS A 630 -2.77 -21.80 -27.09
N SER A 631 -3.78 -21.78 -26.20
CA SER A 631 -4.49 -22.96 -25.70
C SER A 631 -3.59 -24.05 -25.08
N VAL A 632 -2.43 -23.65 -24.54
CA VAL A 632 -1.53 -24.56 -23.82
C VAL A 632 -2.02 -24.70 -22.38
N THR A 633 -2.19 -25.95 -21.93
CA THR A 633 -2.58 -26.21 -20.54
C THR A 633 -1.41 -25.96 -19.59
N MET A 634 -1.71 -25.58 -18.34
CA MET A 634 -0.70 -25.34 -17.32
C MET A 634 0.17 -26.58 -17.08
N ASP A 635 -0.41 -27.78 -17.12
CA ASP A 635 0.31 -29.05 -16.95
C ASP A 635 1.40 -29.28 -18.01
N VAL A 636 1.15 -28.89 -19.26
CA VAL A 636 2.14 -29.02 -20.35
C VAL A 636 3.30 -28.04 -20.13
N MET A 637 2.99 -26.80 -19.78
CA MET A 637 4.01 -25.78 -19.46
C MET A 637 4.84 -26.21 -18.23
N SER A 638 4.18 -26.66 -17.17
CA SER A 638 4.82 -27.14 -15.94
C SER A 638 5.77 -28.30 -16.22
N ARG A 639 5.33 -29.27 -17.03
CA ARG A 639 6.18 -30.39 -17.44
C ARG A 639 7.38 -29.95 -18.26
N ALA A 640 7.19 -29.08 -19.25
CA ALA A 640 8.28 -28.59 -20.09
C ALA A 640 9.38 -27.89 -19.27
N PHE A 641 9.00 -27.02 -18.32
CA PHE A 641 9.95 -26.36 -17.43
C PHE A 641 10.59 -27.33 -16.43
N SER A 642 9.83 -28.27 -15.87
CA SER A 642 10.37 -29.27 -14.94
C SER A 642 11.41 -30.16 -15.62
N GLU A 643 11.15 -30.61 -16.85
CA GLU A 643 12.11 -31.36 -17.66
C GLU A 643 13.36 -30.51 -17.98
N ALA A 644 13.18 -29.25 -18.39
CA ALA A 644 14.29 -28.34 -18.68
C ALA A 644 15.21 -28.12 -17.46
N PHE A 645 14.64 -27.96 -16.27
CA PHE A 645 15.40 -27.81 -15.04
C PHE A 645 16.09 -29.11 -14.60
N ALA A 646 15.43 -30.26 -14.77
CA ALA A 646 16.06 -31.56 -14.49
C ALA A 646 17.26 -31.83 -15.41
N GLU A 647 17.16 -31.48 -16.70
CA GLU A 647 18.29 -31.60 -17.65
C GLU A 647 19.48 -30.71 -17.28
N LEU A 648 19.22 -29.48 -16.79
CA LEU A 648 20.28 -28.60 -16.29
C LEU A 648 21.00 -29.17 -15.07
N GLU A 649 20.23 -29.79 -14.16
CA GLU A 649 20.74 -30.47 -12.97
C GLU A 649 21.62 -31.67 -13.35
N GLU A 650 21.14 -32.56 -14.22
CA GLU A 650 21.91 -33.70 -14.75
C GLU A 650 23.20 -33.24 -15.46
N GLY A 651 23.14 -32.07 -16.11
CA GLY A 651 24.28 -31.45 -16.75
C GLY A 651 25.36 -30.94 -15.79
N GLY A 652 25.12 -30.86 -14.48
CA GLY A 652 26.08 -30.33 -13.50
C GLY A 652 26.29 -28.81 -13.58
N VAL A 653 25.28 -28.08 -14.07
CA VAL A 653 25.30 -26.62 -14.23
C VAL A 653 24.78 -25.94 -12.97
N GLY A 654 25.71 -25.65 -12.05
CA GLY A 654 25.35 -25.24 -10.71
C GLY A 654 24.71 -26.41 -9.97
N SER A 655 25.09 -26.66 -8.72
CA SER A 655 24.33 -27.60 -7.89
C SER A 655 22.88 -27.10 -7.86
N CYS A 656 21.94 -27.79 -8.49
CA CYS A 656 20.51 -27.52 -8.31
C CYS A 656 20.17 -27.89 -6.87
N THR A 657 20.34 -26.89 -6.00
CA THR A 657 20.11 -26.93 -4.56
C THR A 657 20.77 -28.13 -3.85
N THR A 658 20.54 -28.27 -2.55
CA THR A 658 20.80 -29.50 -1.80
C THR A 658 19.60 -30.47 -1.85
N ASN A 659 18.48 -30.05 -2.48
CA ASN A 659 17.14 -30.60 -2.30
C ASN A 659 16.35 -30.81 -3.62
N GLY A 660 16.98 -30.74 -4.81
CA GLY A 660 16.36 -30.99 -6.13
C GLY A 660 16.17 -29.73 -7.01
N PRO A 661 15.38 -29.83 -8.11
CA PRO A 661 15.22 -28.76 -9.09
C PRO A 661 14.50 -27.54 -8.52
N PRO A 662 14.72 -26.33 -9.09
CA PRO A 662 14.05 -25.12 -8.63
C PRO A 662 12.54 -25.23 -8.81
N ILE A 663 11.80 -24.84 -7.78
CA ILE A 663 10.35 -24.73 -7.84
C ILE A 663 10.00 -23.35 -8.39
N PHE A 664 8.95 -23.29 -9.22
CA PHE A 664 8.51 -22.09 -9.90
C PHE A 664 6.99 -22.01 -9.97
N ASN A 665 6.49 -20.81 -10.22
CA ASN A 665 5.06 -20.56 -10.42
C ASN A 665 4.79 -20.23 -11.89
N ILE A 666 3.69 -20.76 -12.42
CA ILE A 666 3.21 -20.42 -13.76
C ILE A 666 1.99 -19.53 -13.62
N VAL A 667 1.99 -18.39 -14.32
CA VAL A 667 0.94 -17.38 -14.28
C VAL A 667 0.35 -17.23 -15.68
N PRO A 668 -0.91 -17.67 -15.91
CA PRO A 668 -1.58 -17.48 -17.20
C PRO A 668 -2.00 -16.02 -17.37
N VAL A 669 -1.68 -15.42 -18.50
CA VAL A 669 -1.96 -14.01 -18.78
C VAL A 669 -2.51 -13.83 -20.20
N SER A 670 -3.08 -12.67 -20.49
CA SER A 670 -3.46 -12.33 -21.86
C SER A 670 -2.24 -12.05 -22.73
N ALA A 671 -1.24 -11.37 -22.16
CA ALA A 671 0.07 -11.15 -22.74
C ALA A 671 1.04 -10.70 -21.63
N SER A 672 2.34 -10.78 -21.88
CA SER A 672 3.37 -10.20 -21.02
C SER A 672 4.58 -9.81 -21.85
N GLY A 673 5.46 -8.99 -21.28
CA GLY A 673 6.78 -8.77 -21.85
C GLY A 673 7.58 -7.61 -21.27
N CYS A 674 8.80 -7.46 -21.76
CA CYS A 674 9.68 -6.33 -21.45
C CYS A 674 9.23 -5.01 -22.10
N SER A 675 8.34 -5.07 -23.08
CA SER A 675 7.76 -3.94 -23.81
C SER A 675 6.26 -4.18 -23.97
N THR A 676 5.47 -3.11 -24.01
CA THR A 676 4.02 -3.17 -24.25
C THR A 676 3.70 -3.42 -25.73
N SER A 677 4.64 -3.13 -26.62
CA SER A 677 4.51 -3.28 -28.08
C SER A 677 4.69 -4.72 -28.57
N MET A 678 5.30 -5.60 -27.76
CA MET A 678 5.57 -6.99 -28.11
C MET A 678 4.86 -7.93 -27.13
N SER A 679 3.96 -8.76 -27.65
CA SER A 679 3.44 -9.91 -26.89
C SER A 679 4.48 -11.02 -26.91
N ASP A 680 5.20 -11.19 -25.80
CA ASP A 680 6.14 -12.29 -25.67
C ASP A 680 5.40 -13.62 -25.55
N ILE A 681 6.02 -14.67 -26.07
CA ILE A 681 5.49 -16.03 -25.98
C ILE A 681 5.59 -16.52 -24.52
N ILE A 682 6.74 -16.26 -23.91
CA ILE A 682 7.05 -16.55 -22.50
C ILE A 682 7.82 -15.36 -21.93
N SER A 683 7.44 -14.92 -20.73
CA SER A 683 8.25 -14.00 -19.92
C SER A 683 8.57 -14.67 -18.59
N CYS A 684 9.80 -14.51 -18.10
CA CYS A 684 10.26 -15.07 -16.84
C CYS A 684 10.61 -13.92 -15.89
N GLU A 685 10.17 -13.98 -14.66
CA GLU A 685 10.50 -13.03 -13.59
C GLU A 685 11.25 -13.78 -12.49
N LEU A 686 12.43 -13.29 -12.13
CA LEU A 686 13.28 -13.89 -11.11
C LEU A 686 13.72 -12.82 -10.12
N LEU A 687 13.64 -13.16 -8.84
CA LEU A 687 14.26 -12.39 -7.77
C LEU A 687 15.04 -13.32 -6.83
N ALA A 688 16.33 -13.04 -6.69
CA ALA A 688 17.22 -13.72 -5.76
C ALA A 688 17.80 -12.76 -4.72
N SER A 689 17.90 -13.22 -3.48
CA SER A 689 18.45 -12.47 -2.36
C SER A 689 19.38 -13.36 -1.52
N LYS A 690 20.52 -12.79 -1.12
CA LYS A 690 21.40 -13.35 -0.07
C LYS A 690 21.20 -12.68 1.29
N VAL A 691 20.36 -11.64 1.33
CA VAL A 691 19.99 -10.90 2.55
C VAL A 691 19.13 -11.77 3.43
#